data_AF-A0A2S5GT25-F1
#
_entry.id   AF-A0A2S5GT25-F1
#
_cell.length_a   1.000
_cell.length_b   1.000
_cell.length_c   1.000
_cell.angle_alpha   90.00
_cell.angle_beta   90.00
_cell.angle_gamma   90.00
#
_symmetry.space_group_name_H-M   'P 1'
#
loop_
_entity.id
_entity.type
_entity.pdbx_description
1 polymer ?
#
loop_
_entity_poly.entity_id
_entity_poly.type
_entity_poly.pdbx_seq_one_letter_code
_entity_poly.pdbx_strand_id
1 'polypeptide(L)'
;MKNKIPFSMLVLALGTAFSAPGHAASADEPRPIYVRLKAEAPNPAQRTAPTPEVAGAMDALTRLTPGMEPLIPMSPMMRNYEDIAALERHNLTRYYKISAEMMRGRDAELLVKQLLENPLVESAQIEPVPMSIGDGLQADPAMAITRAAPGTPDYTKCDGAMAPTCQNYMQSPKPGYWPLGGVNAFEAQRLTGHYGANVRLISNEINHWDFDHVDLPKPFLHHGQYVEKPDSHDTMSAGIMFGQDNGYGVTGIVPQAQAGYTKYSPSGMVDLRNVLQAGDVVQIGVHYKFSNGCGPTTACWLPVEHVDVVYDAISYLTKEKGVHVVLAAANGAANLDDPWFRGRYDRTKRDSGAIYVGAADPVQGQVAWFSETGSRVDMFSWGGRVTTTDWKEGQHNLYTTAYSGTSSANPIIAGSVAWLQSLARERGLGNIPPKVMRQILVDSGNPVPIVNPARPIGVQPDLVRAAELLGGDSVGGQAPQAHVVGSAQANAGDKVVLSAADSTGKGLNYAWSSQPTLTFVEQGVKGSFVAPENAKDVAYRITLKVTDSQGRSASTHHGVLVKAKAAGVCANAPAWDARKVYNVPNEAVSYNGKVYHQNYWNVDAAPDKNSAQYGKPWKMPESCDLEPTPIPLPVARISGPAEVAALQPATLSASGSTGQGLKYVWTSLDEIGLQANGATVTFYGPPLAQDRNLTFKLAVTDERGRTATATHVVKAKAKVVVPEVIAPQAKLSGPATVKGGERVVLSGKASTGTDLRYRWTVPAGISAGALDQADISFVAPTSTKDTPYRFTLTVSNSRGEVQASHTVTVQAQAAVGGHPQYKAGTIYKAGDKVVNVGKTFECKIFPYSGWCSQSPSHYAPGTGSHWRDAWMQR
;
A
#
# COMPACT_ATOMS: atom_id res chain seq x y z
N MET A 1 -26.06 19.80 -58.02
CA MET A 1 -25.38 18.60 -58.59
C MET A 1 -23.94 18.59 -58.13
N LYS A 2 -23.39 17.40 -57.88
CA LYS A 2 -22.08 17.13 -57.25
C LYS A 2 -20.94 18.04 -57.75
N ASN A 3 -20.09 18.52 -56.83
CA ASN A 3 -18.65 18.64 -57.05
C ASN A 3 -17.86 18.74 -55.73
N LYS A 4 -16.71 18.05 -55.70
CA LYS A 4 -15.74 17.94 -54.60
C LYS A 4 -14.65 19.04 -54.68
N ILE A 5 -13.84 19.10 -53.60
CA ILE A 5 -12.40 19.51 -53.47
C ILE A 5 -12.17 20.96 -52.95
N PRO A 6 -11.12 21.30 -52.11
CA PRO A 6 -10.10 20.48 -51.42
C PRO A 6 -9.94 20.72 -49.90
N PHE A 7 -9.15 19.81 -49.29
CA PHE A 7 -8.51 19.88 -47.98
C PHE A 7 -7.20 20.67 -48.09
N SER A 8 -7.00 21.75 -47.31
CA SER A 8 -5.66 22.23 -46.88
C SER A 8 -5.75 23.31 -45.80
N MET A 9 -4.94 23.10 -44.75
CA MET A 9 -4.37 24.05 -43.79
C MET A 9 -5.27 25.15 -43.22
N LEU A 10 -5.70 24.95 -41.97
CA LEU A 10 -5.76 26.05 -41.00
C LEU A 10 -5.11 25.59 -39.70
N VAL A 11 -3.80 25.85 -39.61
CA VAL A 11 -3.10 25.97 -38.33
C VAL A 11 -3.69 27.22 -37.68
N LEU A 12 -4.62 27.03 -36.74
CA LEU A 12 -5.04 28.11 -35.85
C LEU A 12 -4.63 27.73 -34.43
N ALA A 13 -3.63 28.46 -33.95
CA ALA A 13 -3.22 28.50 -32.55
C ALA A 13 -4.43 28.85 -31.67
N LEU A 14 -5.04 27.85 -31.06
CA LEU A 14 -5.95 28.02 -29.94
C LEU A 14 -5.16 27.76 -28.66
N GLY A 15 -4.27 28.70 -28.35
CA GLY A 15 -3.83 28.94 -26.98
C GLY A 15 -4.95 29.66 -26.24
N THR A 16 -6.04 28.97 -25.93
CA THR A 16 -7.04 29.49 -25.01
C THR A 16 -6.55 29.23 -23.59
N ALA A 17 -5.98 30.28 -23.00
CA ALA A 17 -5.75 30.39 -21.58
C ALA A 17 -7.10 30.32 -20.85
N PHE A 18 -7.58 29.11 -20.54
CA PHE A 18 -8.61 28.93 -19.53
C PHE A 18 -7.94 28.98 -18.16
N SER A 19 -8.27 30.06 -17.45
CA SER A 19 -7.90 30.42 -16.10
C SER A 19 -8.04 29.25 -15.13
N ALA A 20 -7.06 29.13 -14.21
CA ALA A 20 -7.21 28.34 -12.99
C ALA A 20 -8.54 28.70 -12.30
N PRO A 21 -9.18 27.76 -11.56
CA PRO A 21 -10.38 28.07 -10.79
C PRO A 21 -10.13 29.33 -9.94
N GLY A 22 -11.02 30.31 -10.04
CA GLY A 22 -10.94 31.54 -9.23
C GLY A 22 -11.04 31.18 -7.75
N HIS A 23 -10.21 31.84 -6.95
CA HIS A 23 -10.06 31.59 -5.52
C HIS A 23 -10.79 32.71 -4.78
N ALA A 24 -12.10 32.59 -4.55
CA ALA A 24 -12.77 33.61 -3.74
C ALA A 24 -12.34 33.46 -2.26
N ALA A 25 -11.39 34.30 -1.86
CA ALA A 25 -11.51 34.97 -0.58
C ALA A 25 -12.68 35.98 -0.72
N SER A 26 -13.55 36.10 0.28
CA SER A 26 -14.36 37.31 0.38
C SER A 26 -13.40 38.50 0.53
N ALA A 27 -13.83 39.70 0.14
CA ALA A 27 -13.02 40.91 0.31
C ALA A 27 -12.58 41.18 1.78
N ASP A 28 -13.16 40.46 2.75
CA ASP A 28 -12.97 40.65 4.19
C ASP A 28 -11.84 39.81 4.82
N GLU A 29 -11.34 38.74 4.18
CA GLU A 29 -10.24 37.94 4.75
C GLU A 29 -9.10 37.72 3.75
N PRO A 30 -8.01 38.51 3.82
CA PRO A 30 -6.94 38.41 2.85
C PRO A 30 -6.16 37.10 3.01
N ARG A 31 -5.85 36.44 1.89
CA ARG A 31 -5.13 35.16 1.84
C ARG A 31 -3.75 35.35 1.23
N PRO A 32 -2.72 34.59 1.66
CA PRO A 32 -1.41 34.70 1.05
C PRO A 32 -1.42 34.20 -0.39
N ILE A 33 -0.52 34.74 -1.21
CA ILE A 33 -0.26 34.27 -2.57
C ILE A 33 1.09 33.57 -2.59
N TYR A 34 1.14 32.36 -3.13
CA TYR A 34 2.37 31.62 -3.37
C TYR A 34 2.77 31.76 -4.84
N VAL A 35 3.98 32.22 -5.07
CA VAL A 35 4.53 32.44 -6.41
C VAL A 35 5.70 31.48 -6.62
N ARG A 36 5.66 30.69 -7.69
CA ARG A 36 6.81 29.88 -8.13
C ARG A 36 7.47 30.58 -9.31
N LEU A 37 8.76 30.90 -9.17
CA LEU A 37 9.55 31.43 -10.28
C LEU A 37 10.06 30.30 -11.15
N LYS A 38 10.33 30.57 -12.44
CA LYS A 38 10.94 29.63 -13.39
C LYS A 38 12.37 29.25 -12.99
N ALA A 39 12.90 28.14 -13.53
CA ALA A 39 14.20 27.58 -13.10
C ALA A 39 15.36 28.49 -13.49
N GLU A 40 15.18 29.26 -14.56
CA GLU A 40 16.15 30.20 -15.10
C GLU A 40 16.09 31.56 -14.39
N ALA A 41 15.11 31.77 -13.50
CA ALA A 41 15.00 33.00 -12.75
C ALA A 41 16.17 33.11 -11.76
N PRO A 42 16.82 34.29 -11.62
CA PRO A 42 17.89 34.47 -10.68
C PRO A 42 17.36 34.22 -9.28
N ASN A 43 18.14 33.50 -8.48
CA ASN A 43 17.93 33.50 -7.04
C ASN A 43 18.13 34.96 -6.55
N PRO A 44 17.18 35.58 -5.85
CA PRO A 44 17.33 36.94 -5.30
C PRO A 44 18.51 37.08 -4.33
N ALA A 45 19.04 35.97 -3.79
CA ALA A 45 20.29 35.98 -3.03
C ALA A 45 21.56 36.01 -3.90
N GLN A 46 21.47 35.72 -5.21
CA GLN A 46 22.54 35.90 -6.19
C GLN A 46 22.46 37.32 -6.78
N ARG A 47 23.45 38.15 -6.48
CA ARG A 47 23.46 39.61 -6.78
C ARG A 47 23.58 39.99 -8.26
N THR A 48 23.57 39.03 -9.20
CA THR A 48 23.78 39.31 -10.62
C THR A 48 22.80 38.53 -11.48
N ALA A 49 21.91 39.27 -12.16
CA ALA A 49 21.04 38.70 -13.19
C ALA A 49 21.88 38.29 -14.42
N PRO A 50 21.56 37.16 -15.07
CA PRO A 50 22.34 36.64 -16.19
C PRO A 50 22.18 37.48 -17.48
N THR A 51 21.09 38.25 -17.63
CA THR A 51 20.88 39.17 -18.76
C THR A 51 20.12 40.45 -18.34
N PRO A 52 20.19 41.55 -19.12
CA PRO A 52 19.42 42.77 -18.87
C PRO A 52 17.90 42.56 -18.86
N GLU A 53 17.38 41.66 -19.71
CA GLU A 53 15.96 41.35 -19.78
C GLU A 53 15.48 40.68 -18.48
N VAL A 54 16.29 39.76 -17.95
CA VAL A 54 16.03 39.10 -16.67
C VAL A 54 16.10 40.10 -15.51
N ALA A 55 17.06 41.03 -15.53
CA ALA A 55 17.13 42.11 -14.55
C ALA A 55 15.86 42.99 -14.59
N GLY A 56 15.43 43.40 -15.78
CA GLY A 56 14.21 44.20 -15.97
C GLY A 56 12.95 43.48 -15.50
N ALA A 57 12.85 42.17 -15.72
CA ALA A 57 11.74 41.35 -15.25
C ALA A 57 11.74 41.18 -13.71
N MET A 58 12.91 41.01 -13.09
CA MET A 58 13.04 41.00 -11.62
C MET A 58 12.67 42.34 -10.99
N ASP A 59 13.08 43.45 -11.60
CA ASP A 59 12.73 44.80 -11.17
C ASP A 59 11.21 45.04 -11.27
N ALA A 60 10.58 44.56 -12.36
CA ALA A 60 9.13 44.63 -12.52
C ALA A 60 8.40 43.82 -11.43
N LEU A 61 8.89 42.62 -11.11
CA LEU A 61 8.33 41.78 -10.06
C LEU A 61 8.44 42.42 -8.67
N THR A 62 9.61 43.00 -8.38
CA THR A 62 9.90 43.68 -7.10
C THR A 62 9.02 44.93 -6.93
N ARG A 63 8.80 45.71 -8.00
CA ARG A 63 7.87 46.85 -7.98
C ARG A 63 6.42 46.43 -7.78
N LEU A 64 6.00 45.32 -8.38
CA LEU A 64 4.63 44.81 -8.27
C LEU A 64 4.33 44.31 -6.85
N THR A 65 5.31 43.67 -6.21
CA THR A 65 5.18 43.03 -4.90
C THR A 65 6.33 43.40 -3.95
N PRO A 66 6.42 44.67 -3.53
CA PRO A 66 7.47 45.12 -2.63
C PRO A 66 7.30 44.44 -1.27
N GLY A 67 8.19 43.50 -0.93
CA GLY A 67 8.11 42.69 0.29
C GLY A 67 7.71 41.23 0.07
N MET A 68 7.66 40.74 -1.18
CA MET A 68 7.58 39.30 -1.45
C MET A 68 8.83 38.59 -0.90
N GLU A 69 8.64 37.53 -0.11
CA GLU A 69 9.71 36.84 0.60
C GLU A 69 9.92 35.40 0.10
N PRO A 70 11.16 34.89 0.07
CA PRO A 70 11.40 33.47 -0.24
C PRO A 70 10.79 32.59 0.85
N LEU A 71 10.09 31.53 0.44
CA LEU A 71 9.47 30.60 1.37
C LEU A 71 10.51 29.84 2.21
N ILE A 72 11.67 29.58 1.61
CA ILE A 72 12.84 29.04 2.30
C ILE A 72 13.97 30.08 2.20
N PRO A 73 14.25 30.82 3.28
CA PRO A 73 15.37 31.75 3.29
C PRO A 73 16.68 30.97 3.22
N MET A 74 17.49 31.22 2.20
CA MET A 74 18.81 30.62 2.08
C MET A 74 19.82 31.32 2.99
N SER A 75 19.94 30.82 4.22
CA SER A 75 20.98 31.27 5.16
C SER A 75 22.37 30.83 4.67
N PRO A 76 23.44 31.64 4.87
CA PRO A 76 24.82 31.21 4.64
C PRO A 76 25.28 30.01 5.52
N MET A 77 24.45 29.56 6.48
CA MET A 77 24.65 28.30 7.22
C MET A 77 24.09 27.05 6.51
N MET A 78 23.25 27.17 5.47
CA MET A 78 22.90 26.04 4.58
C MET A 78 24.10 25.72 3.68
N ARG A 79 25.11 25.05 4.24
CA ARG A 79 26.35 24.70 3.53
C ARG A 79 26.33 23.31 2.89
N ASN A 80 25.30 22.51 3.15
CA ASN A 80 25.19 21.18 2.56
C ASN A 80 24.57 21.28 1.16
N TYR A 81 25.38 21.07 0.14
CA TYR A 81 24.95 21.06 -1.27
C TYR A 81 23.87 20.01 -1.54
N GLU A 82 23.88 18.90 -0.80
CA GLU A 82 22.91 17.81 -0.95
C GLU A 82 21.51 18.21 -0.49
N ASP A 83 21.40 18.96 0.61
CA ASP A 83 20.11 19.45 1.13
C ASP A 83 19.49 20.49 0.18
N ILE A 84 20.31 21.38 -0.39
CA ILE A 84 19.85 22.35 -1.38
C ILE A 84 19.39 21.63 -2.65
N ALA A 85 20.19 20.68 -3.14
CA ALA A 85 19.82 19.89 -4.32
C ALA A 85 18.53 19.09 -4.09
N ALA A 86 18.29 18.60 -2.86
CA ALA A 86 17.03 17.95 -2.50
C ALA A 86 15.87 18.93 -2.57
N LEU A 87 15.98 20.14 -1.99
CA LEU A 87 14.95 21.16 -2.10
C LEU A 87 14.68 21.58 -3.56
N GLU A 88 15.72 21.70 -4.38
CA GLU A 88 15.62 22.04 -5.80
C GLU A 88 14.89 20.97 -6.63
N ARG A 89 15.12 19.67 -6.35
CA ARG A 89 14.39 18.55 -7.00
C ARG A 89 12.87 18.63 -6.81
N HIS A 90 12.42 19.29 -5.75
CA HIS A 90 11.01 19.52 -5.44
C HIS A 90 10.62 21.00 -5.56
N ASN A 91 11.37 21.81 -6.33
CA ASN A 91 11.13 23.23 -6.59
C ASN A 91 11.06 24.17 -5.36
N LEU A 92 11.36 23.69 -4.15
CA LEU A 92 11.10 24.42 -2.91
C LEU A 92 11.95 25.70 -2.75
N THR A 93 13.09 25.78 -3.44
CA THR A 93 13.97 26.96 -3.45
C THR A 93 13.45 28.12 -4.31
N ARG A 94 12.42 27.87 -5.14
CA ARG A 94 11.88 28.83 -6.12
C ARG A 94 10.51 29.39 -5.73
N TYR A 95 10.01 29.01 -4.55
CA TYR A 95 8.77 29.52 -4.01
C TYR A 95 8.96 30.79 -3.20
N TYR A 96 8.04 31.72 -3.41
CA TYR A 96 7.91 32.98 -2.70
C TYR A 96 6.51 33.12 -2.14
N LYS A 97 6.40 33.87 -1.06
CA LYS A 97 5.15 34.16 -0.37
C LYS A 97 4.92 35.67 -0.36
N ILE A 98 3.71 36.05 -0.73
CA ILE A 98 3.13 37.36 -0.45
C ILE A 98 2.16 37.13 0.71
N SER A 99 2.39 37.78 1.86
CA SER A 99 1.63 37.48 3.08
C SER A 99 0.18 37.96 2.98
N ALA A 100 -0.70 37.35 3.77
CA ALA A 100 -2.09 37.80 3.92
C ALA A 100 -2.17 39.27 4.34
N GLU A 101 -1.27 39.74 5.21
CA GLU A 101 -1.21 41.13 5.64
C GLU A 101 -0.97 42.10 4.46
N MET A 102 -0.06 41.75 3.55
CA MET A 102 0.22 42.55 2.35
C MET A 102 -0.96 42.59 1.37
N MET A 103 -1.86 41.61 1.45
CA MET A 103 -3.05 41.51 0.61
C MET A 103 -4.25 42.29 1.16
N ARG A 104 -4.17 42.84 2.39
CA ARG A 104 -5.24 43.69 2.94
C ARG A 104 -5.54 44.87 2.01
N GLY A 105 -6.80 44.98 1.58
CA GLY A 105 -7.25 46.05 0.69
C GLY A 105 -6.76 45.95 -0.76
N ARG A 106 -6.15 44.83 -1.17
CA ARG A 106 -5.73 44.57 -2.56
C ARG A 106 -6.65 43.54 -3.22
N ASP A 107 -6.82 43.68 -4.54
CA ASP A 107 -7.45 42.65 -5.37
C ASP A 107 -6.43 41.53 -5.65
N ALA A 108 -6.63 40.38 -4.98
CA ALA A 108 -5.76 39.22 -5.09
C ALA A 108 -5.79 38.58 -6.48
N GLU A 109 -6.96 38.55 -7.14
CA GLU A 109 -7.11 37.96 -8.46
C GLU A 109 -6.43 38.81 -9.53
N LEU A 110 -6.56 40.13 -9.44
CA LEU A 110 -5.85 41.07 -10.30
C LEU A 110 -4.33 40.93 -10.13
N LEU A 111 -3.85 40.86 -8.89
CA LEU A 111 -2.43 40.71 -8.61
C LEU A 111 -1.87 39.39 -9.19
N VAL A 112 -2.61 38.27 -9.04
CA VAL A 112 -2.21 37.00 -9.66
C VAL A 112 -2.12 37.12 -11.19
N LYS A 113 -3.07 37.78 -11.85
CA LYS A 113 -3.00 38.00 -13.30
C LYS A 113 -1.75 38.79 -13.69
N GLN A 114 -1.46 39.88 -12.99
CA GLN A 114 -0.26 40.70 -13.22
C GLN A 114 1.04 39.94 -12.96
N LEU A 115 1.07 39.08 -11.94
CA LEU A 115 2.22 38.23 -11.65
C LEU A 115 2.48 37.25 -12.80
N LEU A 116 1.44 36.63 -13.36
CA LEU A 116 1.54 35.67 -14.46
C LEU A 116 1.98 36.30 -15.79
N GLU A 117 1.83 37.62 -15.96
CA GLU A 117 2.37 38.35 -17.12
C GLU A 117 3.90 38.50 -17.06
N ASN A 118 4.51 38.35 -15.87
CA ASN A 118 5.95 38.45 -15.72
C ASN A 118 6.65 37.18 -16.29
N PRO A 119 7.64 37.32 -17.19
CA PRO A 119 8.26 36.17 -17.85
C PRO A 119 9.04 35.25 -16.90
N LEU A 120 9.36 35.68 -15.68
CA LEU A 120 10.06 34.88 -14.66
C LEU A 120 9.10 34.09 -13.77
N VAL A 121 7.80 34.38 -13.78
CA VAL A 121 6.81 33.66 -12.98
C VAL A 121 6.35 32.42 -13.74
N GLU A 122 6.42 31.27 -13.07
CA GLU A 122 5.91 30.00 -13.59
C GLU A 122 4.46 29.76 -13.14
N SER A 123 4.17 30.04 -11.87
CA SER A 123 2.82 29.97 -11.32
C SER A 123 2.64 30.97 -10.17
N ALA A 124 1.40 31.41 -9.97
CA ALA A 124 0.97 32.21 -8.84
C ALA A 124 -0.41 31.71 -8.38
N GLN A 125 -0.55 31.35 -7.11
CA GLN A 125 -1.77 30.77 -6.54
C GLN A 125 -2.13 31.48 -5.24
N ILE A 126 -3.37 31.97 -5.16
CA ILE A 126 -3.96 32.40 -3.89
C ILE A 126 -4.17 31.14 -3.06
N GLU A 127 -3.84 31.16 -1.77
CA GLU A 127 -4.17 30.04 -0.89
C GLU A 127 -5.70 29.91 -0.78
N PRO A 128 -6.31 28.79 -1.23
CA PRO A 128 -7.73 28.55 -1.02
C PRO A 128 -8.05 28.48 0.48
N VAL A 129 -9.34 28.49 0.82
CA VAL A 129 -9.77 28.36 2.22
C VAL A 129 -9.61 26.90 2.65
N PRO A 130 -8.70 26.58 3.60
CA PRO A 130 -8.64 25.26 4.20
C PRO A 130 -9.89 25.07 5.07
N MET A 131 -10.50 23.91 4.97
CA MET A 131 -11.69 23.54 5.72
C MET A 131 -11.41 22.26 6.49
N SER A 132 -11.73 22.27 7.78
CA SER A 132 -12.08 21.08 8.56
C SER A 132 -13.59 20.84 8.42
N ILE A 133 -14.05 19.60 8.58
CA ILE A 133 -15.50 19.33 8.53
C ILE A 133 -16.10 19.84 9.86
N GLY A 134 -16.66 21.05 9.83
CA GLY A 134 -17.17 21.76 11.02
C GLY A 134 -17.86 23.09 10.72
N ASP A 135 -17.49 23.76 9.62
CA ASP A 135 -18.18 24.98 9.20
C ASP A 135 -19.49 24.65 8.46
N GLY A 136 -20.60 24.64 9.20
CA GLY A 136 -21.96 24.62 8.65
C GLY A 136 -22.69 23.28 8.64
N LEU A 137 -22.18 22.24 9.31
CA LEU A 137 -22.92 20.99 9.59
C LEU A 137 -23.47 21.02 11.02
N GLN A 138 -24.61 20.35 11.26
CA GLN A 138 -25.17 20.22 12.61
C GLN A 138 -24.13 19.62 13.56
N ALA A 139 -24.01 20.18 14.77
CA ALA A 139 -23.14 19.64 15.80
C ALA A 139 -23.44 18.15 16.03
N ASP A 140 -22.39 17.33 16.06
CA ASP A 140 -22.53 15.91 16.29
C ASP A 140 -23.09 15.66 17.71
N PRO A 141 -23.95 14.64 17.89
CA PRO A 141 -24.44 14.28 19.22
C PRO A 141 -23.27 13.81 20.11
N ALA A 142 -22.91 14.65 21.09
CA ALA A 142 -21.84 14.40 22.04
C ALA A 142 -22.37 13.86 23.38
N MET A 143 -21.66 12.89 23.95
CA MET A 143 -21.93 12.28 25.25
C MET A 143 -20.76 12.53 26.20
N ALA A 144 -21.05 13.05 27.39
CA ALA A 144 -20.05 13.22 28.44
C ALA A 144 -19.86 11.92 29.22
N ILE A 145 -18.61 11.45 29.33
CA ILE A 145 -18.25 10.28 30.14
C ILE A 145 -17.40 10.75 31.30
N THR A 146 -17.82 10.47 32.54
CA THR A 146 -17.01 10.75 33.74
C THR A 146 -16.16 9.53 34.10
N ARG A 147 -14.90 9.77 34.50
CA ARG A 147 -13.94 8.71 34.87
C ARG A 147 -14.45 7.90 36.07
N ALA A 148 -14.38 6.58 35.93
CA ALA A 148 -14.33 5.58 37.01
C ALA A 148 -15.57 5.44 37.93
N ALA A 149 -16.77 5.28 37.37
CA ALA A 149 -17.90 4.67 38.06
C ALA A 149 -18.23 3.29 37.44
N PRO A 150 -18.76 2.31 38.21
CA PRO A 150 -19.32 1.10 37.61
C PRO A 150 -20.38 1.48 36.56
N GLY A 151 -20.18 1.07 35.30
CA GLY A 151 -21.06 1.43 34.18
C GLY A 151 -20.55 2.52 33.24
N THR A 152 -19.33 3.05 33.44
CA THR A 152 -18.66 3.93 32.47
C THR A 152 -18.52 3.21 31.10
N PRO A 153 -19.02 3.79 29.98
CA PRO A 153 -18.91 3.16 28.67
C PRO A 153 -17.46 2.95 28.23
N ASP A 154 -17.21 1.76 27.67
CA ASP A 154 -15.97 1.33 27.04
C ASP A 154 -16.32 0.90 25.60
N TYR A 155 -16.04 1.77 24.63
CA TYR A 155 -16.44 1.59 23.24
C TYR A 155 -15.57 0.59 22.48
N THR A 156 -14.61 -0.07 23.13
CA THR A 156 -13.83 -1.16 22.51
C THR A 156 -14.64 -2.47 22.43
N LYS A 157 -15.61 -2.64 23.34
CA LYS A 157 -16.44 -3.86 23.45
C LYS A 157 -17.67 -3.78 22.56
N CYS A 158 -17.57 -4.43 21.41
CA CYS A 158 -18.61 -4.43 20.38
C CYS A 158 -19.55 -5.64 20.47
N ASP A 159 -20.15 -5.86 21.63
CA ASP A 159 -21.15 -6.90 21.88
C ASP A 159 -22.42 -6.31 22.52
N GLY A 160 -23.46 -7.15 22.62
CA GLY A 160 -24.73 -6.80 23.25
C GLY A 160 -25.33 -5.48 22.74
N ALA A 161 -25.72 -4.61 23.68
CA ALA A 161 -26.35 -3.32 23.39
C ALA A 161 -25.40 -2.26 22.80
N MET A 162 -24.07 -2.44 22.90
CA MET A 162 -23.07 -1.50 22.39
C MET A 162 -22.61 -1.80 20.95
N ALA A 163 -23.02 -2.93 20.37
CA ALA A 163 -22.71 -3.31 19.00
C ALA A 163 -22.91 -2.19 17.93
N PRO A 164 -23.96 -1.33 17.98
CA PRO A 164 -24.14 -0.27 16.98
C PRO A 164 -23.33 1.01 17.24
N THR A 165 -22.72 1.20 18.41
CA THR A 165 -22.10 2.48 18.81
C THR A 165 -20.65 2.35 19.26
N CYS A 166 -20.08 1.15 19.29
CA CYS A 166 -18.68 0.89 19.59
C CYS A 166 -17.75 1.19 18.39
N GLN A 167 -16.43 1.07 18.58
CA GLN A 167 -15.39 1.31 17.56
C GLN A 167 -15.32 0.19 16.48
N ASN A 168 -16.42 -0.04 15.75
CA ASN A 168 -16.50 -1.08 14.73
C ASN A 168 -15.51 -0.90 13.55
N TYR A 169 -15.05 0.33 13.30
CA TYR A 169 -13.99 0.61 12.33
C TYR A 169 -12.62 -0.01 12.68
N MET A 170 -12.47 -0.56 13.89
CA MET A 170 -11.29 -1.28 14.36
C MET A 170 -11.37 -2.79 14.17
N GLN A 171 -12.53 -3.33 13.76
CA GLN A 171 -12.85 -4.76 13.79
C GLN A 171 -13.20 -5.31 12.42
N SER A 172 -13.28 -6.64 12.29
CA SER A 172 -13.70 -7.30 11.06
C SER A 172 -15.19 -7.08 10.76
N PRO A 173 -15.63 -7.28 9.49
CA PRO A 173 -17.04 -7.16 9.13
C PRO A 173 -17.94 -8.04 10.01
N LYS A 174 -19.05 -7.47 10.48
CA LYS A 174 -20.05 -8.19 11.28
C LYS A 174 -21.34 -8.36 10.49
N PRO A 175 -21.78 -9.61 10.22
CA PRO A 175 -23.05 -9.86 9.53
C PRO A 175 -24.22 -9.17 10.24
N GLY A 176 -24.96 -8.33 9.51
CA GLY A 176 -26.20 -7.71 9.98
C GLY A 176 -26.12 -6.25 10.48
N TYR A 177 -24.92 -5.71 10.76
CA TYR A 177 -24.76 -4.32 11.23
C TYR A 177 -23.81 -3.49 10.36
N TRP A 178 -22.60 -3.99 10.13
CA TRP A 178 -21.52 -3.25 9.49
C TRP A 178 -20.89 -4.09 8.38
N PRO A 179 -21.53 -4.17 7.20
CA PRO A 179 -21.04 -4.98 6.10
C PRO A 179 -19.66 -4.53 5.59
N LEU A 180 -19.29 -3.26 5.81
CA LEU A 180 -17.96 -2.76 5.48
C LEU A 180 -16.86 -3.41 6.33
N GLY A 181 -17.12 -3.62 7.62
CA GLY A 181 -16.05 -3.87 8.59
C GLY A 181 -15.04 -2.72 8.66
N GLY A 182 -13.97 -2.91 9.42
CA GLY A 182 -12.94 -1.94 9.72
C GLY A 182 -11.55 -2.39 9.26
N VAL A 183 -10.52 -1.77 9.83
CA VAL A 183 -9.11 -2.05 9.49
C VAL A 183 -8.48 -3.21 10.28
N ASN A 184 -9.27 -3.93 11.07
CA ASN A 184 -8.82 -5.03 11.94
C ASN A 184 -7.71 -4.65 12.95
N ALA A 185 -7.66 -3.39 13.38
CA ALA A 185 -6.66 -2.90 14.32
C ALA A 185 -6.65 -3.65 15.66
N PHE A 186 -7.81 -3.91 16.27
CA PHE A 186 -7.85 -4.61 17.57
C PHE A 186 -7.30 -6.03 17.48
N GLU A 187 -7.63 -6.75 16.41
CA GLU A 187 -7.12 -8.10 16.23
C GLU A 187 -5.62 -8.09 15.91
N ALA A 188 -5.16 -7.15 15.09
CA ALA A 188 -3.75 -7.00 14.77
C ALA A 188 -2.92 -6.70 16.04
N GLN A 189 -3.38 -5.75 16.87
CA GLN A 189 -2.78 -5.43 18.17
C GLN A 189 -2.76 -6.65 19.11
N ARG A 190 -3.86 -7.41 19.19
CA ARG A 190 -3.97 -8.61 20.02
C ARG A 190 -2.99 -9.71 19.58
N LEU A 191 -2.83 -9.91 18.27
CA LEU A 191 -1.96 -10.95 17.71
C LEU A 191 -0.48 -10.63 17.86
N THR A 192 -0.10 -9.35 17.80
CA THR A 192 1.31 -8.92 17.90
C THR A 192 1.70 -8.50 19.31
N GLY A 193 0.76 -8.11 20.16
CA GLY A 193 1.03 -7.43 21.43
C GLY A 193 1.55 -6.00 21.25
N HIS A 194 1.40 -5.41 20.05
CA HIS A 194 1.98 -4.12 19.70
C HIS A 194 0.95 -3.01 19.53
N TYR A 195 1.21 -1.86 20.16
CA TYR A 195 0.26 -0.75 20.31
C TYR A 195 0.85 0.61 19.89
N GLY A 196 1.92 0.60 19.10
CA GLY A 196 2.46 1.83 18.49
C GLY A 196 3.59 2.53 19.26
N ALA A 197 4.17 1.93 20.31
CA ALA A 197 5.17 2.58 21.17
C ALA A 197 6.38 3.24 20.46
N ASN A 198 6.78 2.73 19.29
CA ASN A 198 8.01 3.14 18.60
C ASN A 198 7.77 4.04 17.38
N VAL A 199 6.68 4.82 17.34
CA VAL A 199 6.37 5.71 16.21
C VAL A 199 5.92 7.10 16.67
N ARG A 200 6.12 8.09 15.79
CA ARG A 200 5.58 9.44 15.94
C ARG A 200 4.51 9.66 14.90
N LEU A 201 3.35 10.15 15.32
CA LEU A 201 2.23 10.48 14.45
C LEU A 201 1.79 11.90 14.76
N ILE A 202 1.76 12.73 13.73
CA ILE A 202 1.53 14.17 13.81
C ILE A 202 0.18 14.47 13.15
N SER A 203 -0.76 15.01 13.92
CA SER A 203 -1.98 15.61 13.40
C SER A 203 -1.66 16.96 12.76
N ASN A 204 -2.13 17.17 11.52
CA ASN A 204 -2.01 18.41 10.80
C ASN A 204 -3.39 18.98 10.44
N GLU A 205 -3.89 19.82 11.34
CA GLU A 205 -5.25 20.38 11.33
C GLU A 205 -5.23 21.91 11.53
N ILE A 206 -6.38 22.56 11.34
CA ILE A 206 -6.53 24.02 11.49
C ILE A 206 -6.34 24.44 12.96
N ASN A 207 -7.02 23.74 13.87
CA ASN A 207 -6.96 23.88 15.32
C ASN A 207 -6.42 22.56 15.92
N HIS A 208 -6.06 22.57 17.20
CA HIS A 208 -5.50 21.38 17.85
C HIS A 208 -6.58 20.56 18.58
N TRP A 209 -6.30 19.29 18.90
CA TRP A 209 -7.16 18.50 19.78
C TRP A 209 -7.11 19.00 21.22
N ASP A 210 -8.12 18.72 22.02
CA ASP A 210 -8.10 19.04 23.45
C ASP A 210 -6.98 18.32 24.21
N PHE A 211 -5.88 19.03 24.47
CA PHE A 211 -4.70 18.51 25.17
C PHE A 211 -4.96 18.14 26.64
N ASP A 212 -6.10 18.56 27.19
CA ASP A 212 -6.54 18.19 28.53
C ASP A 212 -7.71 17.18 28.51
N HIS A 213 -8.07 16.66 27.33
CA HIS A 213 -9.08 15.61 27.21
C HIS A 213 -8.68 14.39 28.04
N VAL A 214 -9.61 13.86 28.84
CA VAL A 214 -9.35 12.77 29.79
C VAL A 214 -8.84 11.50 29.12
N ASP A 215 -9.05 11.34 27.83
CA ASP A 215 -8.72 10.12 27.06
C ASP A 215 -7.61 10.30 26.04
N LEU A 216 -7.03 11.50 25.92
CA LEU A 216 -6.01 11.81 24.90
C LEU A 216 -4.66 12.15 25.55
N PRO A 217 -3.54 11.86 24.87
CA PRO A 217 -2.23 12.25 25.36
C PRO A 217 -1.98 13.75 25.13
N LYS A 218 -1.01 14.30 25.88
CA LYS A 218 -0.41 15.59 25.58
C LYS A 218 0.54 15.47 24.40
N PRO A 219 0.65 16.49 23.54
CA PRO A 219 1.53 16.43 22.40
C PRO A 219 3.01 16.48 22.83
N PHE A 220 3.87 15.66 22.20
CA PHE A 220 5.32 15.80 22.32
C PHE A 220 5.84 16.98 21.47
N LEU A 221 5.10 17.33 20.42
CA LEU A 221 5.39 18.41 19.47
C LEU A 221 4.15 19.27 19.30
N HIS A 222 4.31 20.58 19.52
CA HIS A 222 3.36 21.59 19.11
C HIS A 222 4.07 22.54 18.14
N HIS A 223 3.74 22.44 16.85
CA HIS A 223 4.37 23.22 15.78
C HIS A 223 3.37 24.19 15.15
N GLY A 224 3.67 25.49 15.17
CA GLY A 224 2.83 26.55 14.63
C GLY A 224 3.24 27.92 15.19
N GLN A 225 2.91 29.00 14.48
CA GLN A 225 3.30 30.37 14.88
C GLN A 225 2.43 30.97 15.99
N TYR A 226 1.23 30.41 16.23
CA TYR A 226 0.26 30.93 17.19
C TYR A 226 -0.29 29.82 18.08
N VAL A 227 -0.75 30.19 19.29
CA VAL A 227 -1.52 29.30 20.17
C VAL A 227 -2.91 29.17 19.55
N GLU A 228 -3.14 28.06 18.86
CA GLU A 228 -4.47 27.73 18.40
C GLU A 228 -5.34 27.31 19.58
N LYS A 229 -6.65 27.44 19.43
CA LYS A 229 -7.61 26.91 20.41
C LYS A 229 -7.86 25.43 20.12
N PRO A 230 -8.29 24.64 21.11
CA PRO A 230 -8.80 23.31 20.82
C PRO A 230 -10.10 23.40 20.01
N ASP A 231 -10.36 22.39 19.19
CA ASP A 231 -11.67 22.20 18.55
C ASP A 231 -12.15 20.74 18.57
N SER A 232 -13.41 20.56 18.20
CA SER A 232 -14.06 19.23 18.11
C SER A 232 -13.43 18.37 17.01
N HIS A 233 -13.05 18.98 15.88
CA HIS A 233 -12.59 18.27 14.69
C HIS A 233 -11.29 17.50 14.91
N ASP A 234 -10.24 18.17 15.36
CA ASP A 234 -8.97 17.49 15.67
C ASP A 234 -9.10 16.63 16.93
N THR A 235 -9.98 16.98 17.88
CA THR A 235 -10.26 16.10 19.03
C THR A 235 -10.85 14.76 18.60
N MET A 236 -11.80 14.74 17.66
CA MET A 236 -12.33 13.52 17.08
C MET A 236 -11.27 12.72 16.31
N SER A 237 -10.42 13.40 15.52
CA SER A 237 -9.31 12.77 14.81
C SER A 237 -8.26 12.17 15.76
N ALA A 238 -7.93 12.88 16.84
CA ALA A 238 -7.00 12.44 17.86
C ALA A 238 -7.49 11.21 18.64
N GLY A 239 -8.79 11.07 18.93
CA GLY A 239 -9.33 9.87 19.58
C GLY A 239 -9.15 8.60 18.76
N ILE A 240 -9.29 8.69 17.44
CA ILE A 240 -9.08 7.58 16.51
C ILE A 240 -7.59 7.16 16.50
N MET A 241 -6.67 8.12 16.54
CA MET A 241 -5.23 7.86 16.46
C MET A 241 -4.64 7.46 17.81
N PHE A 242 -5.02 8.16 18.89
CA PHE A 242 -4.29 8.23 20.16
C PHE A 242 -5.11 7.92 21.42
N GLY A 243 -6.41 7.62 21.31
CA GLY A 243 -7.26 7.31 22.48
C GLY A 243 -6.59 6.29 23.40
N GLN A 244 -6.51 6.57 24.70
CA GLN A 244 -5.71 5.79 25.63
C GLN A 244 -6.34 4.42 25.94
N ASP A 245 -5.52 3.38 26.07
CA ASP A 245 -5.98 2.08 26.56
C ASP A 245 -6.04 2.08 28.10
N ASN A 246 -7.13 2.62 28.65
CA ASN A 246 -7.31 2.86 30.08
C ASN A 246 -8.61 2.26 30.65
N GLY A 247 -9.33 1.46 29.87
CA GLY A 247 -10.53 0.72 30.27
C GLY A 247 -11.84 1.52 30.26
N TYR A 248 -11.87 2.71 29.66
CA TYR A 248 -13.10 3.45 29.37
C TYR A 248 -12.95 4.23 28.06
N GLY A 249 -14.04 4.84 27.56
CA GLY A 249 -13.95 5.73 26.41
C GLY A 249 -13.57 4.99 25.14
N VAL A 250 -12.56 5.47 24.43
CA VAL A 250 -12.09 4.91 23.16
C VAL A 250 -10.61 4.55 23.22
N THR A 251 -10.20 3.52 22.48
CA THR A 251 -8.78 3.20 22.29
C THR A 251 -8.38 3.46 20.85
N GLY A 252 -7.35 4.29 20.67
CA GLY A 252 -6.81 4.63 19.36
C GLY A 252 -6.12 3.44 18.68
N ILE A 253 -5.75 3.62 17.42
CA ILE A 253 -4.97 2.60 16.67
C ILE A 253 -3.52 2.51 17.18
N VAL A 254 -2.97 3.63 17.65
CA VAL A 254 -1.62 3.71 18.21
C VAL A 254 -1.63 4.44 19.56
N PRO A 255 -2.26 3.87 20.61
CA PRO A 255 -2.43 4.52 21.90
C PRO A 255 -1.09 4.83 22.61
N GLN A 256 0.00 4.19 22.19
CA GLN A 256 1.34 4.39 22.75
C GLN A 256 2.27 5.22 21.83
N ALA A 257 1.78 5.72 20.69
CA ALA A 257 2.58 6.58 19.83
C ALA A 257 2.89 7.93 20.49
N GLN A 258 4.01 8.55 20.08
CA GLN A 258 4.26 9.95 20.39
C GLN A 258 3.35 10.82 19.51
N ALA A 259 2.33 11.41 20.12
CA ALA A 259 1.36 12.29 19.46
C ALA A 259 1.94 13.70 19.24
N GLY A 260 1.95 14.19 18.01
CA GLY A 260 2.36 15.56 17.68
C GLY A 260 1.22 16.34 17.03
N TYR A 261 1.25 17.66 17.14
CA TYR A 261 0.35 18.57 16.46
C TYR A 261 1.15 19.57 15.62
N THR A 262 0.68 19.82 14.41
CA THR A 262 1.14 20.94 13.59
C THR A 262 -0.05 21.70 12.99
N LYS A 263 -0.04 23.03 13.07
CA LYS A 263 -1.03 23.85 12.38
C LYS A 263 -0.91 23.68 10.87
N TYR A 264 -2.05 23.48 10.19
CA TYR A 264 -2.11 23.46 8.74
C TYR A 264 -1.82 24.82 8.13
N SER A 265 -0.80 24.87 7.27
CA SER A 265 -0.60 25.92 6.26
C SER A 265 0.43 25.42 5.24
N PRO A 266 0.42 25.94 3.99
CA PRO A 266 1.46 25.58 3.03
C PRO A 266 2.88 25.92 3.49
N SER A 267 3.06 27.02 4.23
CA SER A 267 4.36 27.38 4.82
C SER A 267 4.75 26.39 5.92
N GLY A 268 3.81 26.05 6.82
CA GLY A 268 4.03 25.07 7.89
C GLY A 268 4.40 23.69 7.35
N MET A 269 3.77 23.25 6.25
CA MET A 269 4.12 22.00 5.57
C MET A 269 5.58 21.98 5.08
N VAL A 270 6.08 23.11 4.58
CA VAL A 270 7.48 23.26 4.19
C VAL A 270 8.38 23.25 5.42
N ASP A 271 7.98 23.85 6.54
CA ASP A 271 8.76 23.90 7.78
C ASP A 271 8.87 22.57 8.52
N LEU A 272 7.94 21.64 8.30
CA LEU A 272 8.01 20.28 8.82
C LEU A 272 9.33 19.56 8.47
N ARG A 273 10.02 19.98 7.40
CA ARG A 273 11.36 19.48 7.03
C ARG A 273 12.40 19.55 8.15
N ASN A 274 12.23 20.49 9.09
CA ASN A 274 13.17 20.76 10.16
C ASN A 274 12.88 19.96 11.44
N VAL A 275 11.69 19.36 11.55
CA VAL A 275 11.24 18.67 12.78
C VAL A 275 10.94 17.18 12.56
N LEU A 276 10.59 16.79 11.34
CA LEU A 276 10.26 15.42 10.99
C LEU A 276 11.49 14.62 10.55
N GLN A 277 11.42 13.31 10.80
CA GLN A 277 12.43 12.33 10.44
C GLN A 277 11.80 11.12 9.73
N ALA A 278 12.64 10.28 9.14
CA ALA A 278 12.18 9.08 8.45
C ALA A 278 11.32 8.17 9.35
N GLY A 279 10.21 7.68 8.79
CA GLY A 279 9.23 6.85 9.48
C GLY A 279 8.28 7.60 10.43
N ASP A 280 8.36 8.93 10.52
CA ASP A 280 7.25 9.69 11.09
C ASP A 280 6.03 9.63 10.17
N VAL A 281 4.84 9.78 10.76
CA VAL A 281 3.58 9.82 10.03
C VAL A 281 2.93 11.19 10.23
N VAL A 282 2.46 11.80 9.15
CA VAL A 282 1.70 13.05 9.17
C VAL A 282 0.30 12.77 8.62
N GLN A 283 -0.70 13.02 9.45
CA GLN A 283 -2.11 13.00 9.07
C GLN A 283 -2.53 14.41 8.68
N ILE A 284 -3.05 14.60 7.46
CA ILE A 284 -3.57 15.90 6.99
C ILE A 284 -5.08 15.76 6.76
N GLY A 285 -5.89 16.26 7.70
CA GLY A 285 -7.34 16.08 7.71
C GLY A 285 -8.16 17.26 7.21
N VAL A 286 -7.49 18.24 6.62
CA VAL A 286 -8.11 19.37 5.94
C VAL A 286 -8.23 19.14 4.43
N HIS A 287 -9.14 19.86 3.79
CA HIS A 287 -9.19 20.02 2.33
C HIS A 287 -9.38 21.48 1.97
N TYR A 288 -9.35 21.82 0.67
CA TYR A 288 -9.63 23.17 0.21
C TYR A 288 -11.02 23.31 -0.37
N LYS A 289 -11.68 24.43 -0.09
CA LYS A 289 -12.91 24.86 -0.78
C LYS A 289 -12.58 25.88 -1.87
N PHE A 290 -13.12 25.67 -3.06
CA PHE A 290 -13.02 26.58 -4.21
C PHE A 290 -14.39 27.17 -4.56
N SER A 291 -14.41 28.41 -5.05
CA SER A 291 -15.66 29.14 -5.29
C SER A 291 -16.30 28.91 -6.67
N ASN A 292 -15.51 28.48 -7.66
CA ASN A 292 -15.93 28.51 -9.07
C ASN A 292 -16.23 27.13 -9.68
N GLY A 293 -16.55 26.13 -8.86
CA GLY A 293 -16.74 24.75 -9.30
C GLY A 293 -15.44 24.08 -9.77
N CYS A 294 -15.44 22.75 -9.89
CA CYS A 294 -14.37 22.02 -10.57
C CYS A 294 -14.94 20.92 -11.44
N GLY A 295 -14.90 21.17 -12.75
CA GLY A 295 -15.41 20.27 -13.77
C GLY A 295 -16.91 20.06 -13.60
N PRO A 296 -17.40 18.80 -13.54
CA PRO A 296 -18.82 18.53 -13.39
C PRO A 296 -19.38 18.86 -11.98
N THR A 297 -18.52 19.19 -11.02
CA THR A 297 -18.88 19.34 -9.61
C THR A 297 -19.00 20.82 -9.20
N THR A 298 -20.13 21.19 -8.59
CA THR A 298 -20.43 22.57 -8.16
C THR A 298 -19.91 22.94 -6.77
N ALA A 299 -19.85 22.00 -5.81
CA ALA A 299 -19.36 22.27 -4.46
C ALA A 299 -17.85 22.58 -4.42
N CYS A 300 -17.08 21.86 -5.25
CA CYS A 300 -15.64 21.95 -5.46
C CYS A 300 -14.75 21.97 -4.22
N TRP A 301 -14.70 20.84 -3.53
CA TRP A 301 -13.82 20.64 -2.38
C TRP A 301 -12.73 19.67 -2.81
N LEU A 302 -11.47 20.08 -2.76
CA LEU A 302 -10.37 19.33 -3.38
C LEU A 302 -9.25 19.01 -2.38
N PRO A 303 -8.50 17.92 -2.63
CA PRO A 303 -7.31 17.60 -1.85
C PRO A 303 -6.35 18.79 -1.74
N VAL A 304 -5.64 18.88 -0.62
CA VAL A 304 -4.66 19.96 -0.36
C VAL A 304 -3.55 20.05 -1.41
N GLU A 305 -3.19 18.93 -2.05
CA GLU A 305 -2.21 18.89 -3.14
C GLU A 305 -2.68 19.58 -4.44
N HIS A 306 -3.91 20.12 -4.46
CA HIS A 306 -4.31 21.03 -5.52
C HIS A 306 -3.41 22.28 -5.55
N VAL A 307 -2.92 22.73 -4.40
CA VAL A 307 -1.95 23.83 -4.29
C VAL A 307 -0.53 23.29 -4.51
N ASP A 308 0.23 23.91 -5.43
CA ASP A 308 1.50 23.36 -5.90
C ASP A 308 2.57 23.30 -4.82
N VAL A 309 2.68 24.34 -3.98
CA VAL A 309 3.63 24.35 -2.87
C VAL A 309 3.37 23.24 -1.86
N VAL A 310 2.10 22.85 -1.64
CA VAL A 310 1.75 21.76 -0.73
C VAL A 310 2.18 20.42 -1.34
N TYR A 311 1.91 20.20 -2.62
CA TYR A 311 2.37 19.00 -3.33
C TYR A 311 3.90 18.87 -3.29
N ASP A 312 4.61 19.95 -3.60
CA ASP A 312 6.08 19.97 -3.63
C ASP A 312 6.67 19.74 -2.23
N ALA A 313 6.05 20.31 -1.18
CA ALA A 313 6.42 20.03 0.22
C ALA A 313 6.21 18.57 0.61
N ILE A 314 5.05 18.00 0.28
CA ILE A 314 4.74 16.58 0.55
C ILE A 314 5.70 15.67 -0.22
N SER A 315 5.98 15.98 -1.49
CA SER A 315 6.93 15.24 -2.32
C SER A 315 8.33 15.23 -1.71
N TYR A 316 8.78 16.34 -1.15
CA TYR A 316 10.04 16.41 -0.41
C TYR A 316 10.00 15.56 0.88
N LEU A 317 8.94 15.68 1.68
CA LEU A 317 8.79 14.93 2.94
C LEU A 317 8.80 13.41 2.71
N THR A 318 8.11 12.92 1.69
CA THR A 318 8.04 11.49 1.42
C THR A 318 9.30 10.95 0.74
N LYS A 319 9.84 11.66 -0.27
CA LYS A 319 10.91 11.13 -1.13
C LYS A 319 12.32 11.40 -0.58
N GLU A 320 12.51 12.53 0.10
CA GLU A 320 13.83 12.93 0.63
C GLU A 320 13.94 12.62 2.12
N LYS A 321 12.86 12.83 2.90
CA LYS A 321 12.86 12.61 4.35
C LYS A 321 12.35 11.23 4.78
N GLY A 322 11.68 10.48 3.91
CA GLY A 322 11.10 9.17 4.24
C GLY A 322 9.94 9.25 5.24
N VAL A 323 9.24 10.39 5.28
CA VAL A 323 8.04 10.61 6.10
C VAL A 323 6.82 10.04 5.38
N HIS A 324 5.91 9.42 6.12
CA HIS A 324 4.61 8.99 5.58
C HIS A 324 3.61 10.13 5.68
N VAL A 325 2.99 10.52 4.57
CA VAL A 325 1.94 11.56 4.55
C VAL A 325 0.62 10.93 4.14
N VAL A 326 -0.39 11.09 4.98
CA VAL A 326 -1.73 10.49 4.82
C VAL A 326 -2.76 11.61 4.77
N LEU A 327 -3.36 11.82 3.60
CA LEU A 327 -4.19 13.00 3.34
C LEU A 327 -5.63 12.64 3.01
N ALA A 328 -6.57 13.45 3.49
CA ALA A 328 -7.97 13.30 3.16
C ALA A 328 -8.19 13.58 1.67
N ALA A 329 -8.96 12.71 1.00
CA ALA A 329 -9.26 12.88 -0.41
C ALA A 329 -10.18 14.08 -0.68
N ALA A 330 -10.82 14.67 0.35
CA ALA A 330 -11.83 15.73 0.31
C ALA A 330 -13.27 15.23 0.11
N ASN A 331 -14.22 16.15 0.34
CA ASN A 331 -15.67 15.88 0.40
C ASN A 331 -16.44 16.58 -0.73
N GLY A 332 -15.82 16.77 -1.90
CA GLY A 332 -16.44 17.48 -3.02
C GLY A 332 -17.22 16.59 -3.99
N ALA A 333 -17.14 15.26 -3.85
CA ALA A 333 -17.70 14.27 -4.77
C ALA A 333 -17.17 14.36 -6.22
N ALA A 334 -16.01 14.96 -6.46
CA ALA A 334 -15.39 14.94 -7.78
C ALA A 334 -14.70 13.59 -8.09
N ASN A 335 -14.45 13.38 -9.37
CA ASN A 335 -13.60 12.30 -9.87
C ASN A 335 -12.24 12.90 -10.22
N LEU A 336 -11.21 12.56 -9.47
CA LEU A 336 -9.86 13.09 -9.63
C LEU A 336 -9.18 12.65 -10.95
N ASP A 337 -9.72 11.64 -11.63
CA ASP A 337 -9.28 11.24 -12.98
C ASP A 337 -9.92 12.08 -14.09
N ASP A 338 -10.86 12.97 -13.76
CA ASP A 338 -11.58 13.77 -14.74
C ASP A 338 -10.58 14.62 -15.58
N PRO A 339 -10.71 14.64 -16.92
CA PRO A 339 -9.86 15.44 -17.80
C PRO A 339 -9.80 16.92 -17.43
N TRP A 340 -10.80 17.46 -16.72
CA TRP A 340 -10.80 18.80 -16.16
C TRP A 340 -9.55 19.09 -15.33
N PHE A 341 -9.08 18.11 -14.56
CA PHE A 341 -7.88 18.23 -13.74
C PHE A 341 -6.57 18.11 -14.53
N ARG A 342 -6.63 17.85 -15.84
CA ARG A 342 -5.47 17.79 -16.75
C ARG A 342 -4.35 16.87 -16.25
N GLY A 343 -4.72 15.76 -15.61
CA GLY A 343 -3.77 14.82 -15.02
C GLY A 343 -3.06 15.31 -13.75
N ARG A 344 -3.56 16.35 -13.07
CA ARG A 344 -2.98 16.86 -11.81
C ARG A 344 -2.94 15.82 -10.68
N TYR A 345 -3.86 14.85 -10.73
CA TYR A 345 -3.91 13.73 -9.79
C TYR A 345 -3.49 12.40 -10.44
N ASP A 346 -3.04 12.43 -11.70
CA ASP A 346 -2.52 11.25 -12.37
C ASP A 346 -1.19 10.84 -11.71
N ARG A 347 -1.23 9.74 -10.96
CA ARG A 347 -0.09 9.21 -10.22
C ARG A 347 1.11 8.89 -11.12
N THR A 348 0.90 8.61 -12.41
CA THR A 348 2.01 8.35 -13.33
C THR A 348 2.80 9.61 -13.68
N LYS A 349 2.21 10.80 -13.46
CA LYS A 349 2.81 12.10 -13.73
C LYS A 349 3.18 12.85 -12.46
N ARG A 350 2.35 12.75 -11.41
CA ARG A 350 2.41 13.58 -10.20
C ARG A 350 2.20 12.74 -8.94
N ASP A 351 3.10 11.78 -8.69
CA ASP A 351 3.13 11.00 -7.44
C ASP A 351 3.96 11.74 -6.38
N SER A 352 3.29 12.39 -5.43
CA SER A 352 3.92 12.99 -4.24
C SER A 352 4.43 11.94 -3.25
N GLY A 353 4.09 10.66 -3.41
CA GLY A 353 4.36 9.61 -2.43
C GLY A 353 3.34 9.57 -1.28
N ALA A 354 2.41 10.52 -1.18
CA ALA A 354 1.36 10.49 -0.15
C ALA A 354 0.28 9.45 -0.44
N ILE A 355 -0.39 9.04 0.63
CA ILE A 355 -1.54 8.14 0.64
C ILE A 355 -2.82 8.98 0.66
N TYR A 356 -3.65 8.86 -0.36
CA TYR A 356 -4.97 9.51 -0.41
C TYR A 356 -6.04 8.63 0.22
N VAL A 357 -6.82 9.21 1.12
CA VAL A 357 -7.84 8.51 1.90
C VAL A 357 -9.24 9.00 1.57
N GLY A 358 -10.00 8.14 0.90
CA GLY A 358 -11.42 8.33 0.66
C GLY A 358 -12.31 7.81 1.80
N ALA A 359 -13.62 8.02 1.66
CA ALA A 359 -14.63 7.63 2.63
C ALA A 359 -15.66 6.66 2.03
N ALA A 360 -16.02 5.64 2.80
CA ALA A 360 -17.12 4.72 2.50
C ALA A 360 -18.23 4.80 3.56
N ASP A 361 -19.47 4.55 3.15
CA ASP A 361 -20.58 4.38 4.08
C ASP A 361 -20.51 2.97 4.71
N PRO A 362 -20.36 2.86 6.03
CA PRO A 362 -20.17 1.57 6.69
C PRO A 362 -21.43 0.71 6.77
N VAL A 363 -22.62 1.31 6.65
CA VAL A 363 -23.92 0.61 6.67
C VAL A 363 -24.24 0.07 5.29
N GLN A 364 -24.04 0.88 4.25
CA GLN A 364 -24.35 0.51 2.87
C GLN A 364 -23.22 -0.29 2.22
N GLY A 365 -22.00 -0.24 2.76
CA GLY A 365 -20.85 -0.94 2.19
C GLY A 365 -20.46 -0.40 0.81
N GLN A 366 -20.68 0.89 0.56
CA GLN A 366 -20.41 1.55 -0.72
C GLN A 366 -19.66 2.87 -0.51
N VAL A 367 -19.14 3.43 -1.59
CA VAL A 367 -18.45 4.73 -1.57
C VAL A 367 -19.38 5.83 -1.05
N ALA A 368 -18.92 6.62 -0.08
CA ALA A 368 -19.71 7.72 0.47
C ALA A 368 -20.01 8.74 -0.63
N TRP A 369 -21.23 9.28 -0.64
CA TRP A 369 -21.70 10.15 -1.74
C TRP A 369 -20.85 11.42 -1.89
N PHE A 370 -20.28 11.93 -0.79
CA PHE A 370 -19.44 13.13 -0.78
C PHE A 370 -17.96 12.85 -1.10
N SER A 371 -17.49 11.59 -1.01
CA SER A 371 -16.05 11.32 -1.14
C SER A 371 -15.58 11.61 -2.55
N GLU A 372 -14.42 12.24 -2.66
CA GLU A 372 -13.64 12.23 -3.90
C GLU A 372 -13.31 10.78 -4.32
N THR A 373 -13.23 10.57 -5.63
CA THR A 373 -13.00 9.27 -6.29
C THR A 373 -11.93 9.37 -7.36
N GLY A 374 -11.50 8.25 -7.93
CA GLY A 374 -10.49 8.21 -9.00
C GLY A 374 -9.27 7.38 -8.62
N SER A 375 -8.44 7.09 -9.62
CA SER A 375 -7.23 6.30 -9.51
C SER A 375 -6.18 6.89 -8.57
N ARG A 376 -6.28 8.18 -8.21
CA ARG A 376 -5.42 8.80 -7.20
C ARG A 376 -5.72 8.31 -5.78
N VAL A 377 -6.97 7.97 -5.48
CA VAL A 377 -7.38 7.53 -4.13
C VAL A 377 -6.84 6.12 -3.89
N ASP A 378 -5.96 6.01 -2.90
CA ASP A 378 -5.22 4.78 -2.63
C ASP A 378 -6.03 3.84 -1.74
N MET A 379 -6.66 4.42 -0.72
CA MET A 379 -7.33 3.70 0.35
C MET A 379 -8.59 4.42 0.80
N PHE A 380 -9.43 3.71 1.54
CA PHE A 380 -10.58 4.30 2.21
C PHE A 380 -10.80 3.68 3.58
N SER A 381 -11.61 4.34 4.40
CA SER A 381 -12.19 3.74 5.60
C SER A 381 -13.58 4.33 5.88
N TRP A 382 -14.07 4.17 7.10
CA TRP A 382 -15.37 4.67 7.54
C TRP A 382 -15.44 6.18 7.35
N GLY A 383 -16.42 6.62 6.56
CA GLY A 383 -16.73 8.02 6.33
C GLY A 383 -17.87 8.55 7.18
N GLY A 384 -18.36 7.80 8.16
CA GLY A 384 -19.48 8.18 8.99
C GLY A 384 -19.72 7.19 10.10
N ARG A 385 -20.43 7.62 11.15
CA ARG A 385 -20.73 6.80 12.34
C ARG A 385 -19.45 6.29 13.03
N VAL A 386 -18.42 7.12 13.04
CA VAL A 386 -17.16 6.80 13.69
C VAL A 386 -17.23 7.22 15.15
N THR A 387 -17.04 6.24 16.04
CA THR A 387 -17.00 6.47 17.49
C THR A 387 -15.62 6.92 17.94
N THR A 388 -15.55 8.09 18.57
CA THR A 388 -14.31 8.74 18.98
C THR A 388 -14.55 9.78 20.08
N THR A 389 -13.50 10.43 20.58
CA THR A 389 -13.55 11.59 21.49
C THR A 389 -14.16 12.80 20.82
N ASP A 390 -14.58 13.80 21.59
CA ASP A 390 -15.13 15.06 21.09
C ASP A 390 -14.77 16.20 22.06
N TRP A 391 -15.05 17.44 21.69
CA TRP A 391 -14.74 18.61 22.51
C TRP A 391 -15.81 19.69 22.41
N LYS A 392 -16.01 20.36 23.54
CA LYS A 392 -16.65 21.68 23.58
C LYS A 392 -16.00 22.51 24.68
N GLU A 393 -16.12 23.82 24.60
CA GLU A 393 -15.52 24.73 25.57
C GLU A 393 -15.88 24.35 27.02
N GLY A 394 -14.84 24.17 27.85
CA GLY A 394 -14.96 23.79 29.25
C GLY A 394 -15.30 22.33 29.53
N GLN A 395 -15.38 21.44 28.52
CA GLN A 395 -15.62 20.00 28.73
C GLN A 395 -14.54 19.15 28.06
N HIS A 396 -13.82 18.39 28.89
CA HIS A 396 -12.65 17.62 28.51
C HIS A 396 -12.90 16.11 28.48
N ASN A 397 -14.16 15.70 28.31
CA ASN A 397 -14.59 14.32 28.51
C ASN A 397 -15.75 13.92 27.61
N LEU A 398 -15.80 14.49 26.40
CA LEU A 398 -16.86 14.25 25.44
C LEU A 398 -16.46 13.18 24.43
N TYR A 399 -17.47 12.48 23.94
CA TYR A 399 -17.34 11.42 22.95
C TYR A 399 -18.51 11.52 21.99
N THR A 400 -18.31 11.10 20.75
CA THR A 400 -19.34 11.04 19.72
C THR A 400 -19.35 9.67 19.07
N THR A 401 -20.49 9.30 18.48
CA THR A 401 -20.65 8.12 17.64
C THR A 401 -20.96 8.51 16.18
N ALA A 402 -20.82 9.79 15.84
CA ALA A 402 -21.37 10.36 14.61
C ALA A 402 -20.32 10.95 13.66
N TYR A 403 -19.04 11.01 14.06
CA TYR A 403 -17.99 11.64 13.26
C TYR A 403 -17.98 11.08 11.83
N SER A 404 -17.94 11.99 10.85
CA SER A 404 -18.17 11.68 9.44
C SER A 404 -17.32 12.54 8.50
N GLY A 405 -17.31 12.18 7.22
CA GLY A 405 -16.46 12.77 6.20
C GLY A 405 -15.19 11.96 5.93
N THR A 406 -14.46 12.33 4.88
CA THR A 406 -13.08 11.83 4.68
C THR A 406 -12.18 12.16 5.88
N SER A 407 -12.52 13.19 6.66
CA SER A 407 -11.86 13.54 7.91
C SER A 407 -11.99 12.46 8.99
N SER A 408 -13.00 11.58 8.95
CA SER A 408 -13.11 10.43 9.85
C SER A 408 -12.32 9.21 9.35
N ALA A 409 -12.29 9.00 8.03
CA ALA A 409 -11.52 7.92 7.40
C ALA A 409 -10.00 8.16 7.47
N ASN A 410 -9.58 9.41 7.31
CA ASN A 410 -8.19 9.83 7.25
C ASN A 410 -7.36 9.47 8.51
N PRO A 411 -7.77 9.80 9.74
CA PRO A 411 -7.07 9.38 10.96
C PRO A 411 -7.09 7.88 11.19
N ILE A 412 -8.10 7.13 10.69
CA ILE A 412 -8.10 5.66 10.75
C ILE A 412 -6.93 5.09 9.94
N ILE A 413 -6.73 5.61 8.71
CA ILE A 413 -5.61 5.18 7.87
C ILE A 413 -4.27 5.70 8.40
N ALA A 414 -4.22 6.91 8.94
CA ALA A 414 -2.99 7.45 9.53
C ALA A 414 -2.52 6.63 10.75
N GLY A 415 -3.45 6.25 11.63
CA GLY A 415 -3.19 5.31 12.71
C GLY A 415 -2.72 3.94 12.19
N SER A 416 -3.31 3.44 11.11
CA SER A 416 -2.91 2.17 10.47
C SER A 416 -1.47 2.20 9.92
N VAL A 417 -1.09 3.30 9.27
CA VAL A 417 0.28 3.55 8.77
C VAL A 417 1.27 3.63 9.94
N ALA A 418 0.91 4.37 11.00
CA ALA A 418 1.74 4.50 12.19
C ALA A 418 1.93 3.16 12.91
N TRP A 419 0.86 2.36 13.04
CA TRP A 419 0.92 1.04 13.65
C TRP A 419 1.86 0.11 12.89
N LEU A 420 1.74 0.05 11.56
CA LEU A 420 2.58 -0.82 10.73
C LEU A 420 4.05 -0.38 10.74
N GLN A 421 4.31 0.94 10.72
CA GLN A 421 5.67 1.48 10.85
C GLN A 421 6.27 1.15 12.22
N SER A 422 5.46 1.25 13.27
CA SER A 422 5.90 0.91 14.62
C SER A 422 6.25 -0.58 14.72
N LEU A 423 5.42 -1.46 14.14
CA LEU A 423 5.65 -2.91 14.09
C LEU A 423 6.92 -3.26 13.29
N ALA A 424 7.19 -2.57 12.18
CA ALA A 424 8.40 -2.78 11.40
C ALA A 424 9.68 -2.46 12.20
N ARG A 425 9.66 -1.39 13.00
CA ARG A 425 10.77 -1.06 13.90
C ARG A 425 10.95 -2.14 14.97
N GLU A 426 9.86 -2.63 15.55
CA GLU A 426 9.89 -3.72 16.53
C GLU A 426 10.47 -5.02 15.95
N ARG A 427 10.14 -5.36 14.70
CA ARG A 427 10.67 -6.51 13.97
C ARG A 427 12.09 -6.31 13.41
N GLY A 428 12.75 -5.18 13.73
CA GLY A 428 14.10 -4.89 13.25
C GLY A 428 14.21 -4.55 11.76
N LEU A 429 13.08 -4.31 11.07
CA LEU A 429 13.04 -3.95 9.64
C LEU A 429 13.33 -2.45 9.41
N GLY A 430 13.29 -1.65 10.48
CA GLY A 430 13.55 -0.20 10.42
C GLY A 430 12.40 0.61 9.83
N ASN A 431 12.74 1.71 9.17
CA ASN A 431 11.76 2.61 8.55
C ASN A 431 11.27 2.05 7.21
N ILE A 432 9.96 1.87 7.07
CA ILE A 432 9.37 1.44 5.81
C ILE A 432 9.40 2.65 4.85
N PRO A 433 9.92 2.51 3.62
CA PRO A 433 9.82 3.57 2.62
C PRO A 433 8.36 3.90 2.27
N PRO A 434 7.96 5.18 2.07
CA PRO A 434 6.55 5.54 1.87
C PRO A 434 5.81 4.80 0.74
N LYS A 435 6.49 4.54 -0.39
CA LYS A 435 5.89 3.76 -1.49
C LYS A 435 5.63 2.30 -1.10
N VAL A 436 6.54 1.71 -0.34
CA VAL A 436 6.42 0.33 0.15
C VAL A 436 5.31 0.24 1.19
N MET A 437 5.23 1.20 2.12
CA MET A 437 4.13 1.31 3.10
C MET A 437 2.76 1.35 2.40
N ARG A 438 2.61 2.25 1.43
CA ARG A 438 1.39 2.36 0.62
C ARG A 438 1.09 1.03 -0.08
N GLN A 439 2.08 0.37 -0.65
CA GLN A 439 1.90 -0.90 -1.35
C GLN A 439 1.46 -2.04 -0.42
N ILE A 440 2.08 -2.19 0.75
CA ILE A 440 1.69 -3.21 1.74
C ILE A 440 0.23 -3.02 2.15
N LEU A 441 -0.15 -1.78 2.46
CA LEU A 441 -1.52 -1.48 2.88
C LEU A 441 -2.54 -1.67 1.73
N VAL A 442 -2.19 -1.33 0.48
CA VAL A 442 -3.04 -1.62 -0.69
C VAL A 442 -3.17 -3.13 -0.92
N ASP A 443 -2.08 -3.88 -0.86
CA ASP A 443 -2.11 -5.33 -1.06
C ASP A 443 -2.78 -6.05 0.12
N SER A 444 -2.78 -5.44 1.30
CA SER A 444 -3.51 -5.95 2.46
C SER A 444 -5.03 -5.73 2.37
N GLY A 445 -5.46 -4.74 1.59
CA GLY A 445 -6.79 -4.17 1.73
C GLY A 445 -7.89 -4.92 0.98
N ASN A 446 -9.12 -4.67 1.40
CA ASN A 446 -10.33 -5.20 0.78
C ASN A 446 -11.06 -4.06 0.03
N PRO A 447 -11.64 -4.31 -1.15
CA PRO A 447 -12.49 -3.33 -1.82
C PRO A 447 -13.77 -3.08 -0.99
N VAL A 448 -14.51 -2.02 -1.31
CA VAL A 448 -15.86 -1.81 -0.77
C VAL A 448 -16.75 -3.04 -1.10
N PRO A 449 -17.65 -3.48 -0.19
CA PRO A 449 -18.56 -4.59 -0.45
C PRO A 449 -19.39 -4.42 -1.74
N ILE A 450 -19.84 -3.20 -2.02
CA ILE A 450 -20.57 -2.81 -3.24
C ILE A 450 -19.64 -1.94 -4.09
N VAL A 451 -18.97 -2.58 -5.05
CA VAL A 451 -18.04 -1.92 -5.97
C VAL A 451 -18.80 -1.19 -7.08
N ASN A 452 -18.52 0.10 -7.23
CA ASN A 452 -18.93 0.88 -8.40
C ASN A 452 -17.69 1.24 -9.23
N PRO A 453 -17.48 0.60 -10.42
CA PRO A 453 -16.32 0.88 -11.26
C PRO A 453 -16.19 2.34 -11.72
N ALA A 454 -17.29 3.09 -11.77
CA ALA A 454 -17.27 4.51 -12.14
C ALA A 454 -16.83 5.43 -10.99
N ARG A 455 -16.75 4.90 -9.76
CA ARG A 455 -16.36 5.63 -8.55
C ARG A 455 -15.28 4.85 -7.78
N PRO A 456 -14.09 4.64 -8.36
CA PRO A 456 -13.02 3.91 -7.67
C PRO A 456 -12.52 4.73 -6.46
N ILE A 457 -12.19 4.04 -5.37
CA ILE A 457 -11.75 4.68 -4.12
C ILE A 457 -10.61 3.91 -3.42
N GLY A 458 -9.96 2.99 -4.14
CA GLY A 458 -8.93 2.14 -3.57
C GLY A 458 -9.49 1.02 -2.68
N VAL A 459 -8.78 0.70 -1.61
CA VAL A 459 -9.07 -0.42 -0.68
C VAL A 459 -9.07 0.01 0.79
N GLN A 460 -9.80 -0.69 1.65
CA GLN A 460 -9.67 -0.56 3.10
C GLN A 460 -8.61 -1.53 3.61
N PRO A 461 -7.49 -1.06 4.17
CA PRO A 461 -6.41 -1.94 4.61
C PRO A 461 -6.87 -2.87 5.75
N ASP A 462 -6.27 -4.05 5.81
CA ASP A 462 -6.47 -5.02 6.87
C ASP A 462 -5.14 -5.18 7.62
N LEU A 463 -5.08 -4.71 8.86
CA LEU A 463 -3.81 -4.66 9.61
C LEU A 463 -3.29 -6.05 10.00
N VAL A 464 -4.14 -7.08 10.09
CA VAL A 464 -3.68 -8.46 10.28
C VAL A 464 -2.92 -8.91 9.04
N ARG A 465 -3.53 -8.72 7.86
CA ARG A 465 -2.89 -9.06 6.58
C ARG A 465 -1.66 -8.19 6.29
N ALA A 466 -1.69 -6.91 6.64
CA ALA A 466 -0.56 -6.01 6.48
C ALA A 466 0.64 -6.46 7.33
N ALA A 467 0.40 -6.93 8.56
CA ALA A 467 1.44 -7.49 9.42
C ALA A 467 2.01 -8.80 8.87
N GLU A 468 1.21 -9.63 8.20
CA GLU A 468 1.69 -10.84 7.51
C GLU A 468 2.59 -10.46 6.31
N LEU A 469 2.14 -9.53 5.47
CA LEU A 469 2.88 -9.04 4.30
C LEU A 469 4.18 -8.32 4.68
N LEU A 470 4.23 -7.66 5.83
CA LEU A 470 5.44 -7.02 6.34
C LEU A 470 6.56 -8.04 6.62
N GLY A 471 6.23 -9.28 6.99
CA GLY A 471 7.20 -10.32 7.32
C GLY A 471 8.10 -9.98 8.52
N GLY A 472 9.23 -10.68 8.64
CA GLY A 472 10.19 -10.56 9.74
C GLY A 472 9.82 -11.43 10.96
N ASP A 473 10.82 -12.05 11.58
CA ASP A 473 10.62 -12.79 12.83
C ASP A 473 10.23 -11.80 13.93
N SER A 474 9.08 -12.02 14.56
CA SER A 474 8.77 -11.35 15.83
C SER A 474 9.85 -11.75 16.84
N VAL A 475 10.21 -10.85 17.75
CA VAL A 475 11.20 -11.12 18.82
C VAL A 475 10.76 -12.29 19.74
N GLY A 476 9.56 -12.89 19.52
CA GLY A 476 9.05 -14.11 20.16
C GLY A 476 8.71 -15.30 19.24
N GLY A 477 8.99 -15.25 17.93
CA GLY A 477 8.69 -16.33 16.96
C GLY A 477 7.21 -16.52 16.59
N GLN A 478 6.94 -17.20 15.47
CA GLN A 478 5.59 -17.44 14.92
C GLN A 478 4.67 -18.12 15.93
N ALA A 479 3.47 -17.56 16.16
CA ALA A 479 2.44 -18.14 17.00
C ALA A 479 1.92 -19.47 16.40
N PRO A 480 1.46 -20.43 17.23
CA PRO A 480 1.06 -21.73 16.73
C PRO A 480 -0.25 -21.65 15.93
N GLN A 481 -0.38 -22.44 14.86
CA GLN A 481 -1.60 -22.58 14.06
C GLN A 481 -2.07 -24.03 14.07
N ALA A 482 -3.37 -24.25 14.29
CA ALA A 482 -3.97 -25.57 14.37
C ALA A 482 -4.58 -25.98 13.02
N HIS A 483 -4.19 -27.14 12.49
CA HIS A 483 -4.78 -27.74 11.29
C HIS A 483 -5.20 -29.18 11.58
N VAL A 484 -6.35 -29.61 11.07
CA VAL A 484 -6.85 -30.99 11.18
C VAL A 484 -7.32 -31.48 9.82
N VAL A 485 -6.92 -32.70 9.46
CA VAL A 485 -7.38 -33.40 8.24
C VAL A 485 -7.77 -34.84 8.56
N GLY A 486 -8.80 -35.35 7.89
CA GLY A 486 -9.24 -36.74 8.03
C GLY A 486 -10.66 -36.98 7.50
N SER A 487 -11.15 -38.21 7.63
CA SER A 487 -12.48 -38.62 7.15
C SER A 487 -13.60 -37.82 7.82
N ALA A 488 -14.56 -37.33 7.03
CA ALA A 488 -15.73 -36.58 7.52
C ALA A 488 -16.96 -37.47 7.80
N GLN A 489 -16.87 -38.78 7.50
CA GLN A 489 -17.93 -39.77 7.72
C GLN A 489 -17.32 -41.10 8.17
N ALA A 490 -18.08 -41.85 8.98
CA ALA A 490 -17.74 -43.19 9.44
C ALA A 490 -19.02 -43.99 9.71
N ASN A 491 -18.98 -45.31 9.56
CA ASN A 491 -20.07 -46.17 10.03
C ASN A 491 -19.88 -46.50 11.52
N ALA A 492 -20.97 -46.79 12.21
CA ALA A 492 -20.92 -47.31 13.57
C ALA A 492 -19.94 -48.50 13.67
N GLY A 493 -18.96 -48.40 14.59
CA GLY A 493 -17.90 -49.39 14.80
C GLY A 493 -16.58 -49.13 14.06
N ASP A 494 -16.53 -48.19 13.11
CA ASP A 494 -15.29 -47.88 12.38
C ASP A 494 -14.24 -47.20 13.27
N LYS A 495 -12.95 -47.50 13.05
CA LYS A 495 -11.85 -46.73 13.63
C LYS A 495 -11.60 -45.47 12.79
N VAL A 496 -11.79 -44.29 13.39
CA VAL A 496 -11.55 -42.98 12.77
C VAL A 496 -10.19 -42.44 13.21
N VAL A 497 -9.38 -41.97 12.26
CA VAL A 497 -8.06 -41.37 12.52
C VAL A 497 -8.01 -39.98 11.87
N LEU A 498 -7.66 -38.97 12.65
CA LEU A 498 -7.47 -37.58 12.23
C LEU A 498 -6.01 -37.18 12.43
N SER A 499 -5.50 -36.32 11.53
CA SER A 499 -4.11 -35.86 11.51
C SER A 499 -4.03 -34.36 11.77
N ALA A 500 -3.09 -33.97 12.63
CA ALA A 500 -2.71 -32.60 12.92
C ALA A 500 -1.35 -32.21 12.31
N ALA A 501 -0.81 -33.03 11.40
CA ALA A 501 0.54 -32.89 10.87
C ALA A 501 0.81 -31.54 10.18
N ASP A 502 -0.24 -30.89 9.67
CA ASP A 502 -0.14 -29.58 9.00
C ASP A 502 -0.16 -28.40 10.00
N SER A 503 -0.28 -28.65 11.31
CA SER A 503 -0.20 -27.61 12.34
C SER A 503 1.19 -26.99 12.39
N THR A 504 1.29 -25.66 12.42
CA THR A 504 2.57 -24.93 12.39
C THR A 504 2.88 -24.28 13.73
N GLY A 505 4.16 -24.13 14.07
CA GLY A 505 4.65 -23.56 15.34
C GLY A 505 5.77 -24.38 15.97
N LYS A 506 6.52 -23.80 16.92
CA LYS A 506 7.68 -24.45 17.56
C LYS A 506 7.28 -25.14 18.86
N GLY A 507 7.59 -26.44 18.96
CA GLY A 507 7.38 -27.23 20.19
C GLY A 507 5.91 -27.37 20.57
N LEU A 508 5.10 -27.84 19.63
CA LEU A 508 3.65 -27.96 19.80
C LEU A 508 3.25 -29.15 20.69
N ASN A 509 2.33 -28.90 21.61
CA ASN A 509 1.54 -29.87 22.36
C ASN A 509 0.13 -29.93 21.78
N TYR A 510 -0.47 -31.12 21.72
CA TYR A 510 -1.74 -31.37 21.05
C TYR A 510 -2.78 -31.89 22.05
N ALA A 511 -3.98 -31.31 22.05
CA ALA A 511 -5.11 -31.77 22.86
C ALA A 511 -6.36 -31.93 21.99
N TRP A 512 -6.99 -33.10 22.07
CA TRP A 512 -8.18 -33.46 21.29
C TRP A 512 -9.40 -33.55 22.19
N SER A 513 -10.53 -33.00 21.75
CA SER A 513 -11.82 -33.13 22.43
C SER A 513 -12.97 -33.22 21.41
N SER A 514 -14.19 -33.55 21.85
CA SER A 514 -15.34 -33.58 20.94
C SER A 514 -16.67 -33.25 21.61
N GLN A 515 -17.65 -32.88 20.78
CA GLN A 515 -19.06 -32.74 21.15
C GLN A 515 -19.97 -33.40 20.10
N PRO A 516 -20.83 -34.38 20.44
CA PRO A 516 -20.91 -35.08 21.73
C PRO A 516 -19.57 -35.73 22.15
N THR A 517 -19.40 -36.03 23.44
CA THR A 517 -18.12 -36.52 23.98
C THR A 517 -17.75 -37.90 23.42
N LEU A 518 -16.53 -38.02 22.90
CA LEU A 518 -15.91 -39.25 22.42
C LEU A 518 -14.70 -39.60 23.28
N THR A 519 -14.39 -40.89 23.34
CA THR A 519 -13.16 -41.37 23.97
C THR A 519 -12.09 -41.54 22.89
N PHE A 520 -11.02 -40.74 22.97
CA PHE A 520 -9.89 -40.85 22.05
C PHE A 520 -8.91 -41.94 22.51
N VAL A 521 -8.54 -42.82 21.59
CA VAL A 521 -7.62 -43.94 21.80
C VAL A 521 -6.16 -43.51 21.59
N GLU A 522 -5.92 -42.51 20.73
CA GLU A 522 -4.60 -41.93 20.49
C GLU A 522 -4.71 -40.40 20.52
N GLN A 523 -3.75 -39.73 21.18
CA GLN A 523 -3.70 -38.28 21.28
C GLN A 523 -2.26 -37.78 21.10
N GLY A 524 -2.08 -36.87 20.15
CA GLY A 524 -0.80 -36.28 19.76
C GLY A 524 -0.94 -35.59 18.41
N VAL A 525 0.05 -35.71 17.52
CA VAL A 525 -0.08 -35.30 16.11
C VAL A 525 -1.21 -36.07 15.40
N LYS A 526 -1.62 -37.22 15.93
CA LYS A 526 -2.81 -37.96 15.51
C LYS A 526 -3.83 -38.03 16.64
N GLY A 527 -5.11 -37.89 16.27
CA GLY A 527 -6.25 -38.14 17.14
C GLY A 527 -7.07 -39.29 16.59
N SER A 528 -7.31 -40.37 17.35
CA SER A 528 -8.15 -41.48 16.88
C SER A 528 -9.22 -41.90 17.88
N PHE A 529 -10.35 -42.39 17.38
CA PHE A 529 -11.46 -42.91 18.18
C PHE A 529 -12.22 -44.02 17.41
N VAL A 530 -13.05 -44.79 18.12
CA VAL A 530 -13.98 -45.76 17.49
C VAL A 530 -15.36 -45.11 17.39
N ALA A 531 -15.95 -45.11 16.19
CA ALA A 531 -17.25 -44.52 15.91
C ALA A 531 -18.36 -45.20 16.74
N PRO A 532 -19.10 -44.46 17.59
CA PRO A 532 -20.10 -45.06 18.47
C PRO A 532 -21.27 -45.69 17.71
N GLU A 533 -21.86 -46.74 18.28
CA GLU A 533 -23.11 -47.31 17.76
C GLU A 533 -24.28 -46.38 18.09
N ASN A 534 -24.81 -45.71 17.07
CA ASN A 534 -25.94 -44.80 17.21
C ASN A 534 -27.18 -45.36 16.48
N ALA A 535 -28.36 -45.14 17.05
CA ALA A 535 -29.64 -45.55 16.44
C ALA A 535 -30.05 -44.68 15.24
N LYS A 536 -29.41 -43.51 15.08
CA LYS A 536 -29.58 -42.54 13.99
C LYS A 536 -28.21 -41.96 13.66
N ASP A 537 -28.07 -41.29 12.52
CA ASP A 537 -26.84 -40.60 12.17
C ASP A 537 -26.55 -39.50 13.22
N VAL A 538 -25.33 -39.45 13.76
CA VAL A 538 -24.91 -38.45 14.76
C VAL A 538 -23.65 -37.75 14.27
N ALA A 539 -23.69 -36.42 14.23
CA ALA A 539 -22.53 -35.61 13.89
C ALA A 539 -21.72 -35.26 15.16
N TYR A 540 -20.42 -35.54 15.12
CA TYR A 540 -19.45 -35.19 16.14
C TYR A 540 -18.58 -34.03 15.66
N ARG A 541 -18.47 -32.99 16.47
CA ARG A 541 -17.51 -31.89 16.29
C ARG A 541 -16.26 -32.21 17.07
N ILE A 542 -15.16 -32.51 16.38
CA ILE A 542 -13.86 -32.75 16.97
C ILE A 542 -13.11 -31.43 17.05
N THR A 543 -12.52 -31.11 18.20
CA THR A 543 -11.70 -29.91 18.43
C THR A 543 -10.26 -30.33 18.66
N LEU A 544 -9.34 -29.75 17.91
CA LEU A 544 -7.91 -29.79 18.18
C LEU A 544 -7.48 -28.47 18.79
N LYS A 545 -6.77 -28.50 19.92
CA LYS A 545 -6.02 -27.37 20.47
C LYS A 545 -4.52 -27.68 20.40
N VAL A 546 -3.75 -26.81 19.75
CA VAL A 546 -2.29 -26.85 19.77
C VAL A 546 -1.76 -25.76 20.68
N THR A 547 -0.73 -26.06 21.48
CA THR A 547 -0.10 -25.09 22.41
C THR A 547 1.41 -25.16 22.25
N ASP A 548 2.08 -24.03 22.07
CA ASP A 548 3.52 -24.00 21.93
C ASP A 548 4.27 -24.01 23.28
N SER A 549 5.60 -24.10 23.22
CA SER A 549 6.48 -24.05 24.39
C SER A 549 6.42 -22.75 25.20
N GLN A 550 5.79 -21.69 24.67
CA GLN A 550 5.59 -20.40 25.35
C GLN A 550 4.18 -20.28 25.94
N GLY A 551 3.35 -21.33 25.85
CA GLY A 551 1.98 -21.35 26.38
C GLY A 551 0.93 -20.68 25.48
N ARG A 552 1.30 -20.23 24.28
CA ARG A 552 0.36 -19.68 23.29
C ARG A 552 -0.40 -20.83 22.65
N SER A 553 -1.69 -20.65 22.37
CA SER A 553 -2.52 -21.74 21.83
C SER A 553 -3.43 -21.33 20.68
N ALA A 554 -3.66 -22.24 19.75
CA ALA A 554 -4.64 -22.12 18.66
C ALA A 554 -5.53 -23.36 18.61
N SER A 555 -6.76 -23.21 18.12
CA SER A 555 -7.72 -24.30 18.02
C SER A 555 -8.39 -24.36 16.66
N THR A 556 -8.72 -25.57 16.19
CA THR A 556 -9.48 -25.80 14.95
C THR A 556 -10.47 -26.95 15.16
N HIS A 557 -11.40 -27.11 14.21
CA HIS A 557 -12.50 -28.08 14.33
C HIS A 557 -12.65 -28.94 13.07
N HIS A 558 -13.00 -30.21 13.27
CA HIS A 558 -13.28 -31.17 12.21
C HIS A 558 -14.57 -31.93 12.49
N GLY A 559 -15.49 -31.97 11.53
CA GLY A 559 -16.78 -32.66 11.68
C GLY A 559 -16.73 -34.10 11.19
N VAL A 560 -17.27 -35.04 11.97
CA VAL A 560 -17.41 -36.46 11.58
C VAL A 560 -18.86 -36.90 11.76
N LEU A 561 -19.53 -37.32 10.67
CA LEU A 561 -20.86 -37.92 10.72
C LEU A 561 -20.76 -39.44 10.90
N VAL A 562 -21.26 -39.96 12.03
CA VAL A 562 -21.33 -41.41 12.28
C VAL A 562 -22.70 -41.93 11.85
N LYS A 563 -22.72 -42.87 10.89
CA LYS A 563 -23.94 -43.46 10.34
C LYS A 563 -24.57 -44.50 11.28
N ALA A 564 -25.91 -44.53 11.31
CA ALA A 564 -26.69 -45.46 12.12
C ALA A 564 -26.49 -46.93 11.69
N LYS A 565 -26.63 -47.86 12.64
CA LYS A 565 -26.61 -49.32 12.38
C LYS A 565 -27.96 -49.78 11.81
N ALA A 566 -27.99 -50.35 10.61
CA ALA A 566 -29.24 -50.70 9.91
C ALA A 566 -29.94 -51.96 10.47
N ALA A 567 -31.27 -51.94 10.60
CA ALA A 567 -32.10 -53.09 11.02
C ALA A 567 -33.32 -53.35 10.11
N GLY A 568 -33.24 -54.34 9.22
CA GLY A 568 -34.14 -55.51 9.16
C GLY A 568 -35.60 -55.50 8.63
N VAL A 569 -36.22 -54.42 8.12
CA VAL A 569 -37.62 -54.46 7.59
C VAL A 569 -37.73 -53.86 6.19
N CYS A 570 -38.42 -54.53 5.25
CA CYS A 570 -38.56 -54.04 3.86
C CYS A 570 -39.62 -52.93 3.75
N ALA A 571 -39.27 -51.81 3.11
CA ALA A 571 -40.01 -50.53 3.20
C ALA A 571 -41.46 -50.54 2.65
N ASN A 572 -41.84 -51.52 1.83
CA ASN A 572 -43.10 -51.52 1.07
C ASN A 572 -44.13 -52.57 1.53
N ALA A 573 -43.88 -53.29 2.63
CA ALA A 573 -44.86 -54.21 3.20
C ALA A 573 -44.79 -54.21 4.74
N PRO A 574 -45.93 -54.16 5.45
CA PRO A 574 -45.94 -54.26 6.90
C PRO A 574 -45.41 -55.63 7.36
N ALA A 575 -44.83 -55.71 8.56
CA ALA A 575 -44.36 -56.97 9.11
C ALA A 575 -45.52 -57.98 9.22
N TRP A 576 -45.26 -59.26 8.91
CA TRP A 576 -46.24 -60.33 9.09
C TRP A 576 -46.63 -60.45 10.56
N ASP A 577 -47.94 -60.53 10.82
CA ASP A 577 -48.54 -60.64 12.14
C ASP A 577 -49.34 -61.94 12.23
N ALA A 578 -48.88 -62.83 13.11
CA ALA A 578 -49.51 -64.11 13.41
C ALA A 578 -51.01 -63.99 13.76
N ARG A 579 -51.43 -62.86 14.35
CA ARG A 579 -52.80 -62.66 14.85
C ARG A 579 -53.73 -62.00 13.84
N LYS A 580 -53.20 -61.55 12.70
CA LYS A 580 -53.99 -60.90 11.65
C LYS A 580 -54.63 -61.96 10.75
N VAL A 581 -55.92 -61.79 10.49
CA VAL A 581 -56.61 -62.53 9.44
C VAL A 581 -56.25 -61.88 8.10
N TYR A 582 -55.57 -62.62 7.25
CA TYR A 582 -55.27 -62.24 5.88
C TYR A 582 -56.36 -62.79 4.99
N ASN A 583 -57.30 -61.94 4.57
CA ASN A 583 -58.41 -62.28 3.69
C ASN A 583 -58.46 -61.42 2.40
N VAL A 584 -57.53 -60.49 2.24
CA VAL A 584 -57.41 -59.64 1.04
C VAL A 584 -56.50 -60.33 0.04
N PRO A 585 -57.01 -60.71 -1.15
CA PRO A 585 -56.21 -61.37 -2.19
C PRO A 585 -54.94 -60.56 -2.52
N ASN A 586 -53.80 -61.24 -2.56
CA ASN A 586 -52.50 -60.68 -2.92
C ASN A 586 -51.92 -59.63 -1.94
N GLU A 587 -52.46 -59.53 -0.73
CA GLU A 587 -51.93 -58.67 0.33
C GLU A 587 -50.45 -59.00 0.65
N ALA A 588 -49.61 -57.96 0.75
CA ALA A 588 -48.17 -58.10 0.95
C ALA A 588 -47.77 -57.98 2.43
N VAL A 589 -46.83 -58.83 2.88
CA VAL A 589 -46.22 -58.76 4.22
C VAL A 589 -44.71 -58.96 4.15
N SER A 590 -43.98 -58.34 5.08
CA SER A 590 -42.54 -58.51 5.25
C SER A 590 -42.22 -59.51 6.36
N TYR A 591 -41.37 -60.49 6.07
CA TYR A 591 -40.89 -61.48 7.06
C TYR A 591 -39.49 -61.96 6.66
N ASN A 592 -38.53 -61.95 7.61
CA ASN A 592 -37.13 -62.38 7.40
C ASN A 592 -36.44 -61.76 6.16
N GLY A 593 -36.61 -60.45 5.94
CA GLY A 593 -35.93 -59.72 4.85
C GLY A 593 -36.44 -60.02 3.44
N LYS A 594 -37.65 -60.59 3.32
CA LYS A 594 -38.35 -60.87 2.05
C LYS A 594 -39.79 -60.35 2.09
N VAL A 595 -40.40 -60.19 0.91
CA VAL A 595 -41.82 -59.87 0.77
C VAL A 595 -42.59 -61.11 0.32
N TYR A 596 -43.70 -61.38 0.98
CA TYR A 596 -44.62 -62.47 0.68
C TYR A 596 -45.99 -61.91 0.32
N HIS A 597 -46.62 -62.48 -0.70
CA HIS A 597 -47.98 -62.14 -1.12
C HIS A 597 -48.96 -63.25 -0.76
N GLN A 598 -50.10 -62.85 -0.21
CA GLN A 598 -51.18 -63.77 0.15
C GLN A 598 -51.78 -64.43 -1.10
N ASN A 599 -51.95 -65.75 -1.04
CA ASN A 599 -52.53 -66.56 -2.11
C ASN A 599 -54.03 -66.80 -1.88
N TYR A 600 -54.39 -67.15 -0.65
CA TYR A 600 -55.76 -67.31 -0.18
C TYR A 600 -55.81 -67.12 1.35
N TRP A 601 -57.04 -67.13 1.90
CA TRP A 601 -57.32 -66.82 3.30
C TRP A 601 -56.43 -67.59 4.28
N ASN A 602 -55.84 -66.89 5.26
CA ASN A 602 -55.10 -67.51 6.35
C ASN A 602 -55.00 -66.62 7.60
N VAL A 603 -54.66 -67.24 8.73
CA VAL A 603 -54.27 -66.61 10.00
C VAL A 603 -53.17 -67.48 10.62
N ASP A 604 -52.18 -66.87 11.25
CA ASP A 604 -51.04 -67.54 11.90
C ASP A 604 -50.24 -68.51 11.02
N ALA A 605 -50.25 -68.32 9.69
CA ALA A 605 -49.39 -69.07 8.79
C ALA A 605 -48.09 -68.29 8.54
N ALA A 606 -47.00 -68.63 9.22
CA ALA A 606 -45.70 -67.98 9.00
C ALA A 606 -45.26 -68.07 7.51
N PRO A 607 -44.96 -66.95 6.82
CA PRO A 607 -44.81 -66.95 5.37
C PRO A 607 -43.64 -67.78 4.82
N ASP A 608 -42.54 -67.87 5.57
CA ASP A 608 -41.34 -68.63 5.21
C ASP A 608 -41.56 -70.15 5.15
N LYS A 609 -42.46 -70.68 5.99
CA LYS A 609 -42.79 -72.10 6.06
C LYS A 609 -44.03 -72.47 5.24
N ASN A 610 -44.82 -71.46 4.86
CA ASN A 610 -46.12 -71.63 4.23
C ASN A 610 -46.19 -70.94 2.86
N SER A 611 -45.06 -70.85 2.16
CA SER A 611 -44.96 -70.36 0.78
C SER A 611 -44.69 -71.48 -0.22
N ALA A 612 -45.40 -71.49 -1.35
CA ALA A 612 -45.10 -72.36 -2.50
C ALA A 612 -45.61 -71.76 -3.82
N GLN A 613 -45.23 -72.35 -4.95
CA GLN A 613 -45.71 -71.91 -6.27
C GLN A 613 -47.23 -72.11 -6.42
N TYR A 614 -47.79 -73.18 -5.82
CA TYR A 614 -49.23 -73.46 -5.78
C TYR A 614 -49.60 -74.12 -4.44
N GLY A 615 -50.87 -74.03 -4.04
CA GLY A 615 -51.41 -74.85 -2.95
C GLY A 615 -50.92 -74.51 -1.54
N LYS A 616 -50.26 -73.36 -1.32
CA LYS A 616 -49.93 -72.83 0.02
C LYS A 616 -50.49 -71.41 0.26
N PRO A 617 -50.71 -71.00 1.53
CA PRO A 617 -51.30 -69.71 1.88
C PRO A 617 -50.55 -68.49 1.36
N TRP A 618 -49.22 -68.59 1.21
CA TRP A 618 -48.36 -67.55 0.66
C TRP A 618 -47.77 -67.99 -0.68
N LYS A 619 -47.53 -67.03 -1.56
CA LYS A 619 -46.75 -67.23 -2.79
C LYS A 619 -45.25 -67.29 -2.45
N MET A 620 -44.44 -67.83 -3.38
CA MET A 620 -42.98 -67.80 -3.26
C MET A 620 -42.50 -66.35 -3.02
N PRO A 621 -41.50 -66.14 -2.14
CA PRO A 621 -41.07 -64.80 -1.77
C PRO A 621 -40.33 -64.08 -2.89
N GLU A 622 -40.50 -62.77 -2.93
CA GLU A 622 -39.75 -61.88 -3.81
C GLU A 622 -38.61 -61.19 -3.02
N SER A 623 -37.45 -60.96 -3.67
CA SER A 623 -36.37 -60.17 -3.08
C SER A 623 -36.79 -58.70 -2.98
N CYS A 624 -36.33 -57.99 -1.94
CA CYS A 624 -36.77 -56.62 -1.66
C CYS A 624 -36.28 -55.54 -2.64
N ASP A 625 -35.79 -55.92 -3.82
CA ASP A 625 -35.21 -55.02 -4.81
C ASP A 625 -36.14 -54.82 -6.00
N LEU A 626 -37.16 -53.97 -5.84
CA LEU A 626 -37.70 -53.14 -6.92
C LEU A 626 -38.10 -51.77 -6.33
N GLU A 627 -37.29 -50.74 -6.62
CA GLU A 627 -37.51 -49.37 -6.16
C GLU A 627 -38.80 -48.75 -6.75
N PRO A 628 -39.61 -48.02 -5.97
CA PRO A 628 -40.46 -46.96 -6.52
C PRO A 628 -39.58 -45.74 -6.81
N THR A 629 -39.69 -45.15 -8.01
CA THR A 629 -38.87 -44.01 -8.44
C THR A 629 -38.70 -42.97 -7.34
N PRO A 630 -37.48 -42.84 -6.77
CA PRO A 630 -37.20 -41.83 -5.78
C PRO A 630 -37.44 -40.46 -6.40
N ILE A 631 -38.21 -39.59 -5.74
CA ILE A 631 -38.12 -38.17 -6.06
C ILE A 631 -36.69 -37.78 -5.69
N PRO A 632 -35.83 -37.44 -6.67
CA PRO A 632 -34.41 -37.31 -6.43
C PRO A 632 -34.17 -36.35 -5.28
N LEU A 633 -33.32 -36.75 -4.33
CA LEU A 633 -32.79 -35.82 -3.35
C LEU A 633 -32.11 -34.67 -4.10
N PRO A 634 -32.14 -33.44 -3.56
CA PRO A 634 -31.41 -32.37 -4.18
C PRO A 634 -29.92 -32.74 -4.24
N VAL A 635 -29.27 -32.48 -5.36
CA VAL A 635 -27.83 -32.69 -5.55
C VAL A 635 -27.21 -31.33 -5.76
N ALA A 636 -26.31 -30.92 -4.88
CA ALA A 636 -25.50 -29.73 -5.08
C ALA A 636 -24.38 -30.06 -6.08
N ARG A 637 -24.21 -29.24 -7.12
CA ARG A 637 -23.01 -29.26 -7.96
C ARG A 637 -22.52 -27.84 -8.15
N ILE A 638 -21.21 -27.67 -8.09
CA ILE A 638 -20.55 -26.40 -8.40
C ILE A 638 -19.72 -26.63 -9.66
N SER A 639 -19.83 -25.71 -10.62
CA SER A 639 -18.93 -25.60 -11.77
C SER A 639 -18.32 -24.20 -11.80
N GLY A 640 -17.15 -24.06 -12.37
CA GLY A 640 -16.43 -22.79 -12.42
C GLY A 640 -14.95 -22.98 -12.68
N PRO A 641 -14.18 -21.89 -12.72
CA PRO A 641 -12.75 -21.96 -12.97
C PRO A 641 -12.02 -22.75 -11.86
N ALA A 642 -10.97 -23.47 -12.25
CA ALA A 642 -10.08 -24.17 -11.31
C ALA A 642 -9.00 -23.24 -10.73
N GLU A 643 -8.72 -22.13 -11.41
CA GLU A 643 -7.75 -21.13 -10.99
C GLU A 643 -8.30 -19.71 -11.23
N VAL A 644 -7.85 -18.75 -10.41
CA VAL A 644 -8.16 -17.33 -10.59
C VAL A 644 -6.92 -16.50 -10.32
N ALA A 645 -6.65 -15.48 -11.12
CA ALA A 645 -5.57 -14.54 -10.83
C ALA A 645 -6.00 -13.54 -9.75
N ALA A 646 -5.04 -13.03 -8.98
CA ALA A 646 -5.28 -11.94 -8.04
C ALA A 646 -6.05 -10.78 -8.70
N LEU A 647 -7.09 -10.30 -8.00
CA LEU A 647 -8.00 -9.22 -8.37
C LEU A 647 -8.82 -9.44 -9.65
N GLN A 648 -8.79 -10.64 -10.24
CA GLN A 648 -9.65 -10.98 -11.37
C GLN A 648 -10.97 -11.58 -10.88
N PRO A 649 -12.11 -11.24 -11.51
CA PRO A 649 -13.38 -11.85 -11.19
C PRO A 649 -13.39 -13.32 -11.62
N ALA A 650 -13.97 -14.16 -10.78
CA ALA A 650 -14.30 -15.54 -11.09
C ALA A 650 -15.75 -15.80 -10.68
N THR A 651 -16.45 -16.58 -11.51
CA THR A 651 -17.85 -16.94 -11.27
C THR A 651 -17.95 -18.45 -11.10
N LEU A 652 -18.58 -18.87 -10.00
CA LEU A 652 -19.01 -20.23 -9.77
C LEU A 652 -20.50 -20.35 -10.06
N SER A 653 -20.91 -21.47 -10.63
CA SER A 653 -22.27 -21.77 -11.04
C SER A 653 -22.77 -23.05 -10.36
N ALA A 654 -23.99 -23.00 -9.87
CA ALA A 654 -24.76 -24.11 -9.35
C ALA A 654 -25.67 -24.74 -10.41
N SER A 655 -25.55 -24.36 -11.69
CA SER A 655 -26.45 -24.80 -12.77
C SER A 655 -26.49 -26.32 -12.99
N GLY A 656 -25.47 -27.05 -12.52
CA GLY A 656 -25.47 -28.52 -12.53
C GLY A 656 -26.23 -29.15 -11.35
N SER A 657 -26.75 -28.36 -10.41
CA SER A 657 -27.50 -28.88 -9.26
C SER A 657 -28.88 -29.36 -9.70
N THR A 658 -29.33 -30.51 -9.18
CA THR A 658 -30.60 -31.15 -9.56
C THR A 658 -31.53 -31.23 -8.37
N GLY A 659 -32.82 -30.95 -8.54
CA GLY A 659 -33.84 -31.04 -7.50
C GLY A 659 -35.02 -30.10 -7.79
N GLN A 660 -36.15 -30.27 -7.11
CA GLN A 660 -37.35 -29.45 -7.34
C GLN A 660 -37.34 -28.21 -6.45
N GLY A 661 -37.55 -27.02 -7.02
CA GLY A 661 -37.68 -25.76 -6.27
C GLY A 661 -36.42 -25.33 -5.50
N LEU A 662 -35.22 -25.53 -6.07
CA LEU A 662 -33.95 -25.31 -5.37
C LEU A 662 -33.73 -23.84 -4.93
N LYS A 663 -33.36 -23.67 -3.66
CA LYS A 663 -32.80 -22.45 -3.07
C LYS A 663 -31.30 -22.63 -2.85
N TYR A 664 -30.50 -21.59 -3.07
CA TYR A 664 -29.03 -21.65 -3.06
C TYR A 664 -28.46 -20.77 -1.95
N VAL A 665 -27.51 -21.31 -1.17
CA VAL A 665 -26.73 -20.57 -0.19
C VAL A 665 -25.25 -20.83 -0.47
N TRP A 666 -24.52 -19.77 -0.79
CA TRP A 666 -23.08 -19.80 -1.03
C TRP A 666 -22.32 -19.34 0.21
N THR A 667 -21.20 -19.98 0.51
CA THR A 667 -20.33 -19.62 1.62
C THR A 667 -18.87 -19.78 1.19
N SER A 668 -18.03 -18.78 1.46
CA SER A 668 -16.58 -18.94 1.36
C SER A 668 -16.07 -19.45 2.70
N LEU A 669 -15.30 -20.53 2.71
CA LEU A 669 -14.64 -21.02 3.93
C LEU A 669 -13.33 -20.26 4.22
N ASP A 670 -12.95 -19.40 3.28
CA ASP A 670 -11.74 -18.58 3.27
C ASP A 670 -12.06 -17.09 3.50
N GLU A 671 -13.29 -16.79 3.92
CA GLU A 671 -13.80 -15.44 4.22
C GLU A 671 -13.69 -14.45 3.04
N ILE A 672 -13.70 -14.97 1.80
CA ILE A 672 -13.73 -14.15 0.60
C ILE A 672 -15.13 -13.57 0.41
N GLY A 673 -15.22 -12.26 0.15
CA GLY A 673 -16.47 -11.58 -0.19
C GLY A 673 -17.13 -12.20 -1.42
N LEU A 674 -18.41 -12.58 -1.28
CA LEU A 674 -19.19 -13.24 -2.31
C LEU A 674 -20.33 -12.34 -2.80
N GLN A 675 -20.51 -12.28 -4.12
CA GLN A 675 -21.66 -11.66 -4.75
C GLN A 675 -22.57 -12.76 -5.31
N ALA A 676 -23.51 -13.24 -4.48
CA ALA A 676 -24.43 -14.31 -4.86
C ALA A 676 -25.65 -13.76 -5.62
N ASN A 677 -26.01 -14.42 -6.73
CA ASN A 677 -27.22 -14.17 -7.50
C ASN A 677 -27.92 -15.51 -7.78
N GLY A 678 -28.58 -16.04 -6.76
CA GLY A 678 -29.25 -17.35 -6.82
C GLY A 678 -28.26 -18.47 -7.18
N ALA A 679 -28.39 -19.04 -8.37
CA ALA A 679 -27.59 -20.15 -8.83
C ALA A 679 -26.14 -19.79 -9.18
N THR A 680 -25.75 -18.51 -9.22
CA THR A 680 -24.36 -18.12 -9.45
C THR A 680 -23.79 -17.32 -8.29
N VAL A 681 -22.47 -17.38 -8.13
CA VAL A 681 -21.74 -16.50 -7.21
C VAL A 681 -20.48 -15.99 -7.90
N THR A 682 -20.26 -14.67 -7.81
CA THR A 682 -19.03 -14.04 -8.28
C THR A 682 -18.17 -13.65 -7.09
N PHE A 683 -16.86 -13.85 -7.22
CA PHE A 683 -15.85 -13.41 -6.26
C PHE A 683 -14.64 -12.89 -7.01
N TYR A 684 -13.76 -12.16 -6.34
CA TYR A 684 -12.49 -11.72 -6.90
C TYR A 684 -11.34 -12.52 -6.29
N GLY A 685 -10.35 -12.89 -7.10
CA GLY A 685 -9.12 -13.50 -6.59
C GLY A 685 -8.47 -12.57 -5.55
N PRO A 686 -8.09 -13.04 -4.36
CA PRO A 686 -7.42 -12.22 -3.36
C PRO A 686 -6.03 -11.78 -3.86
N PRO A 687 -5.54 -10.60 -3.47
CA PRO A 687 -4.17 -10.17 -3.75
C PRO A 687 -3.18 -11.00 -2.92
N LEU A 688 -2.69 -12.11 -3.46
CA LEU A 688 -1.82 -13.04 -2.75
C LEU A 688 -0.35 -12.85 -3.09
N ALA A 689 0.54 -13.00 -2.09
CA ALA A 689 1.99 -13.09 -2.28
C ALA A 689 2.45 -14.46 -2.81
N GLN A 690 1.65 -15.51 -2.56
CA GLN A 690 1.89 -16.88 -2.99
C GLN A 690 0.58 -17.56 -3.39
N ASP A 691 0.64 -18.56 -4.27
CA ASP A 691 -0.54 -19.33 -4.68
C ASP A 691 -1.26 -19.90 -3.44
N ARG A 692 -2.59 -19.76 -3.37
CA ARG A 692 -3.42 -20.32 -2.29
C ARG A 692 -4.69 -20.94 -2.85
N ASN A 693 -5.17 -22.02 -2.24
CA ASN A 693 -6.45 -22.61 -2.57
C ASN A 693 -7.57 -21.91 -1.78
N LEU A 694 -8.63 -21.52 -2.48
CA LEU A 694 -9.86 -20.97 -1.91
C LEU A 694 -10.97 -21.99 -2.01
N THR A 695 -11.68 -22.22 -0.92
CA THR A 695 -12.74 -23.22 -0.84
C THR A 695 -14.11 -22.54 -0.73
N PHE A 696 -14.98 -22.86 -1.68
CA PHE A 696 -16.35 -22.38 -1.73
C PHE A 696 -17.30 -23.53 -1.46
N LYS A 697 -18.28 -23.30 -0.59
CA LYS A 697 -19.35 -24.23 -0.25
C LYS A 697 -20.67 -23.73 -0.82
N LEU A 698 -21.40 -24.63 -1.48
CA LEU A 698 -22.78 -24.44 -1.89
C LEU A 698 -23.66 -25.32 -1.03
N ALA A 699 -24.76 -24.79 -0.50
CA ALA A 699 -25.88 -25.55 0.01
C ALA A 699 -27.11 -25.31 -0.87
N VAL A 700 -27.72 -26.38 -1.38
CA VAL A 700 -29.00 -26.33 -2.10
C VAL A 700 -30.10 -26.93 -1.23
N THR A 701 -31.26 -26.27 -1.18
CA THR A 701 -32.44 -26.73 -0.43
C THR A 701 -33.62 -26.86 -1.36
N ASP A 702 -34.28 -28.01 -1.40
CA ASP A 702 -35.48 -28.20 -2.22
C ASP A 702 -36.75 -27.63 -1.56
N GLU A 703 -37.86 -27.64 -2.29
CA GLU A 703 -39.16 -27.17 -1.81
C GLU A 703 -39.70 -27.93 -0.57
N ARG A 704 -39.15 -29.11 -0.27
CA ARG A 704 -39.51 -29.96 0.87
C ARG A 704 -38.56 -29.77 2.06
N GLY A 705 -37.63 -28.81 1.97
CA GLY A 705 -36.67 -28.48 3.02
C GLY A 705 -35.48 -29.46 3.12
N ARG A 706 -35.31 -30.38 2.16
CA ARG A 706 -34.16 -31.30 2.12
C ARG A 706 -32.95 -30.55 1.58
N THR A 707 -31.78 -30.77 2.16
CA THR A 707 -30.56 -30.02 1.81
C THR A 707 -29.46 -30.93 1.26
N ALA A 708 -28.65 -30.40 0.35
CA ALA A 708 -27.41 -31.01 -0.10
C ALA A 708 -26.32 -29.97 -0.23
N THR A 709 -25.06 -30.38 -0.07
CA THR A 709 -23.92 -29.46 -0.13
C THR A 709 -22.84 -29.94 -1.09
N ALA A 710 -22.16 -29.00 -1.73
CA ALA A 710 -20.97 -29.24 -2.55
C ALA A 710 -19.86 -28.25 -2.18
N THR A 711 -18.62 -28.63 -2.45
CA THR A 711 -17.45 -27.75 -2.30
C THR A 711 -16.69 -27.66 -3.61
N HIS A 712 -16.16 -26.49 -3.93
CA HIS A 712 -15.30 -26.24 -5.08
C HIS A 712 -14.06 -25.49 -4.63
N VAL A 713 -12.90 -25.95 -5.09
CA VAL A 713 -11.60 -25.33 -4.78
C VAL A 713 -11.13 -24.57 -5.99
N VAL A 714 -10.81 -23.29 -5.80
CA VAL A 714 -10.18 -22.45 -6.82
C VAL A 714 -8.78 -22.09 -6.35
N LYS A 715 -7.76 -22.40 -7.15
CA LYS A 715 -6.40 -21.96 -6.89
C LYS A 715 -6.25 -20.49 -7.26
N ALA A 716 -6.21 -19.63 -6.26
CA ALA A 716 -5.88 -18.23 -6.42
C ALA A 716 -4.36 -18.09 -6.62
N LYS A 717 -3.97 -17.55 -7.77
CA LYS A 717 -2.57 -17.33 -8.13
C LYS A 717 -2.01 -16.11 -7.41
N ALA A 718 -0.74 -16.21 -7.00
CA ALA A 718 0.02 -15.07 -6.53
C ALA A 718 -0.02 -13.92 -7.55
N LYS A 719 -0.06 -12.69 -7.07
CA LYS A 719 0.20 -11.52 -7.89
C LYS A 719 1.57 -11.69 -8.53
N VAL A 720 1.65 -11.57 -9.85
CA VAL A 720 2.94 -11.55 -10.55
C VAL A 720 3.68 -10.31 -10.08
N VAL A 721 4.62 -10.48 -9.15
CA VAL A 721 5.52 -9.43 -8.70
C VAL A 721 6.48 -9.17 -9.86
N VAL A 722 6.20 -8.11 -10.63
CA VAL A 722 7.24 -7.51 -11.46
C VAL A 722 8.31 -7.01 -10.47
N PRO A 723 9.57 -7.44 -10.58
CA PRO A 723 10.61 -6.98 -9.67
C PRO A 723 10.63 -5.46 -9.61
N GLU A 724 10.59 -4.89 -8.41
CA GLU A 724 10.60 -3.45 -8.22
C GLU A 724 11.92 -2.87 -8.77
N VAL A 725 11.81 -2.07 -9.83
CA VAL A 725 12.96 -1.34 -10.35
C VAL A 725 13.25 -0.18 -9.39
N ILE A 726 14.33 -0.30 -8.61
CA ILE A 726 14.85 0.73 -7.70
C ILE A 726 15.52 1.80 -8.55
N ALA A 727 15.13 3.07 -8.38
CA ALA A 727 15.71 4.19 -9.11
C ALA A 727 17.24 4.26 -8.89
N PRO A 728 18.02 4.65 -9.92
CA PRO A 728 19.46 4.64 -9.84
C PRO A 728 19.94 5.76 -8.89
N GLN A 729 20.98 5.49 -8.12
CA GLN A 729 21.78 6.48 -7.39
C GLN A 729 23.22 6.34 -7.86
N ALA A 730 23.76 7.37 -8.51
CA ALA A 730 25.13 7.36 -8.98
C ALA A 730 26.08 7.65 -7.80
N LYS A 731 27.00 6.74 -7.54
CA LYS A 731 28.17 6.99 -6.68
C LYS A 731 29.42 6.79 -7.49
N LEU A 732 30.31 7.76 -7.39
CA LEU A 732 31.56 7.79 -8.14
C LEU A 732 32.73 7.96 -7.15
N SER A 733 33.75 7.13 -7.32
CA SER A 733 34.93 7.10 -6.47
C SER A 733 36.21 6.97 -7.29
N GLY A 734 37.33 7.44 -6.74
CA GLY A 734 38.64 7.36 -7.36
C GLY A 734 39.63 8.33 -6.70
N PRO A 735 40.91 8.31 -7.12
CA PRO A 735 41.91 9.23 -6.60
C PRO A 735 41.56 10.67 -6.96
N ALA A 736 41.76 11.61 -6.03
CA ALA A 736 41.53 13.04 -6.27
C ALA A 736 42.74 13.73 -6.94
N THR A 737 43.94 13.16 -6.76
CA THR A 737 45.20 13.68 -7.33
C THR A 737 46.06 12.52 -7.83
N VAL A 738 46.75 12.72 -8.96
CA VAL A 738 47.63 11.72 -9.61
C VAL A 738 48.79 12.41 -10.31
N LYS A 739 49.87 11.69 -10.62
CA LYS A 739 50.98 12.22 -11.43
C LYS A 739 50.75 12.01 -12.92
N GLY A 740 51.34 12.87 -13.75
CA GLY A 740 51.38 12.68 -15.20
C GLY A 740 51.94 11.29 -15.58
N GLY A 741 51.26 10.59 -16.48
CA GLY A 741 51.61 9.24 -16.93
C GLY A 741 51.09 8.08 -16.06
N GLU A 742 50.48 8.34 -14.90
CA GLU A 742 49.91 7.27 -14.06
C GLU A 742 48.61 6.70 -14.64
N ARG A 743 48.39 5.40 -14.45
CA ARG A 743 47.11 4.76 -14.78
C ARG A 743 46.10 5.04 -13.66
N VAL A 744 44.98 5.63 -14.03
CA VAL A 744 43.89 6.00 -13.11
C VAL A 744 42.70 5.10 -13.35
N VAL A 745 42.04 4.68 -12.26
CA VAL A 745 40.75 3.97 -12.29
C VAL A 745 39.73 4.80 -11.53
N LEU A 746 38.58 5.07 -12.16
CA LEU A 746 37.42 5.65 -11.52
C LEU A 746 36.32 4.59 -11.47
N SER A 747 35.66 4.47 -10.33
CA SER A 747 34.67 3.40 -10.08
C SER A 747 33.29 3.96 -9.74
N GLY A 748 32.32 3.50 -10.52
CA GLY A 748 30.90 3.67 -10.32
C GLY A 748 30.24 2.54 -9.54
N LYS A 749 30.99 1.52 -9.09
CA LYS A 749 30.45 0.28 -8.47
C LYS A 749 29.65 0.50 -7.20
N ALA A 750 29.88 1.61 -6.51
CA ALA A 750 29.10 1.96 -5.32
C ALA A 750 27.69 2.50 -5.66
N SER A 751 27.37 2.68 -6.94
CA SER A 751 26.04 3.10 -7.40
C SER A 751 25.00 2.04 -7.07
N THR A 752 23.82 2.46 -6.63
CA THR A 752 22.74 1.56 -6.21
C THR A 752 21.52 1.70 -7.12
N GLY A 753 20.76 0.62 -7.32
CA GLY A 753 19.56 0.58 -8.15
C GLY A 753 19.45 -0.74 -8.93
N THR A 754 18.30 -0.99 -9.55
CA THR A 754 18.07 -2.23 -10.32
C THR A 754 18.45 -2.02 -11.79
N ASP A 755 19.02 -3.04 -12.45
CA ASP A 755 19.35 -3.04 -13.90
C ASP A 755 20.14 -1.82 -14.39
N LEU A 756 21.18 -1.43 -13.63
CA LEU A 756 21.96 -0.23 -13.89
C LEU A 756 22.72 -0.31 -15.23
N ARG A 757 22.60 0.74 -16.04
CA ARG A 757 23.43 1.01 -17.22
C ARG A 757 24.33 2.20 -16.93
N TYR A 758 25.60 2.10 -17.29
CA TYR A 758 26.61 3.13 -17.04
C TYR A 758 26.93 3.85 -18.35
N ARG A 759 27.17 5.16 -18.27
CA ARG A 759 27.67 5.97 -19.38
C ARG A 759 28.58 7.06 -18.85
N TRP A 760 29.81 7.09 -19.34
CA TRP A 760 30.82 8.06 -18.92
C TRP A 760 31.01 9.18 -19.94
N THR A 761 31.05 10.41 -19.43
CA THR A 761 31.51 11.58 -20.18
C THR A 761 32.92 11.92 -19.72
N VAL A 762 33.88 11.78 -20.62
CA VAL A 762 35.30 12.09 -20.37
C VAL A 762 35.66 13.48 -20.91
N PRO A 763 36.51 14.25 -20.21
CA PRO A 763 36.91 15.58 -20.65
C PRO A 763 37.84 15.52 -21.87
N ALA A 764 37.87 16.61 -22.65
CA ALA A 764 38.70 16.71 -23.85
C ALA A 764 40.18 16.44 -23.55
N GLY A 765 40.83 15.64 -24.40
CA GLY A 765 42.23 15.24 -24.23
C GLY A 765 42.46 13.99 -23.36
N ILE A 766 41.41 13.40 -22.79
CA ILE A 766 41.47 12.10 -22.11
C ILE A 766 40.93 11.00 -23.03
N SER A 767 41.72 9.94 -23.21
CA SER A 767 41.27 8.69 -23.83
C SER A 767 41.15 7.62 -22.74
N ALA A 768 39.94 7.11 -22.55
CA ALA A 768 39.62 6.03 -21.63
C ALA A 768 39.11 4.80 -22.40
N GLY A 769 39.08 3.64 -21.74
CA GLY A 769 38.50 2.41 -22.29
C GLY A 769 36.98 2.49 -22.50
N ALA A 770 36.31 1.33 -22.48
CA ALA A 770 34.85 1.25 -22.64
C ALA A 770 34.11 2.18 -21.67
N LEU A 771 33.34 3.13 -22.23
CA LEU A 771 32.65 4.18 -21.48
C LEU A 771 31.26 3.77 -20.98
N ASP A 772 30.91 2.49 -21.13
CA ASP A 772 29.62 1.91 -20.73
C ASP A 772 29.74 0.94 -19.54
N GLN A 773 30.93 0.84 -18.95
CA GLN A 773 31.23 -0.03 -17.82
C GLN A 773 31.09 0.69 -16.48
N ALA A 774 30.89 -0.08 -15.40
CA ALA A 774 30.85 0.48 -14.05
C ALA A 774 32.16 1.17 -13.65
N ASP A 775 33.30 0.68 -14.15
CA ASP A 775 34.61 1.28 -13.95
C ASP A 775 35.18 1.76 -15.29
N ILE A 776 35.87 2.90 -15.28
CA ILE A 776 36.71 3.32 -16.40
C ILE A 776 38.16 3.45 -15.97
N SER A 777 39.07 3.27 -16.92
CA SER A 777 40.48 3.55 -16.72
C SER A 777 41.08 4.36 -17.85
N PHE A 778 42.02 5.23 -17.50
CA PHE A 778 42.75 6.09 -18.44
C PHE A 778 44.19 6.30 -17.95
N VAL A 779 45.04 6.85 -18.80
CA VAL A 779 46.39 7.28 -18.42
C VAL A 779 46.38 8.80 -18.27
N ALA A 780 46.81 9.29 -17.11
CA ALA A 780 46.86 10.72 -16.81
C ALA A 780 47.78 11.45 -17.82
N PRO A 781 47.31 12.51 -18.50
CA PRO A 781 48.13 13.26 -19.44
C PRO A 781 49.27 13.98 -18.73
N THR A 782 50.44 14.08 -19.37
CA THR A 782 51.56 14.84 -18.82
C THR A 782 51.33 16.33 -19.02
N SER A 783 51.34 17.11 -17.94
CA SER A 783 51.20 18.56 -17.96
C SER A 783 52.33 19.22 -17.16
N THR A 784 52.72 20.43 -17.57
CA THR A 784 53.72 21.26 -16.85
C THR A 784 53.07 22.10 -15.74
N LYS A 785 51.75 22.04 -15.61
CA LYS A 785 50.97 22.70 -14.55
C LYS A 785 49.92 21.73 -14.02
N ASP A 786 49.55 21.88 -12.74
CA ASP A 786 48.45 21.14 -12.16
C ASP A 786 47.18 21.40 -12.98
N THR A 787 46.62 20.34 -13.54
CA THR A 787 45.49 20.44 -14.48
C THR A 787 44.34 19.56 -14.00
N PRO A 788 43.17 20.15 -13.65
CA PRO A 788 42.01 19.38 -13.22
C PRO A 788 41.22 18.82 -14.41
N TYR A 789 40.84 17.55 -14.32
CA TYR A 789 39.98 16.87 -15.29
C TYR A 789 38.70 16.39 -14.60
N ARG A 790 37.54 16.88 -15.04
CA ARG A 790 36.23 16.53 -14.49
C ARG A 790 35.61 15.38 -15.29
N PHE A 791 35.28 14.30 -14.60
CA PHE A 791 34.59 13.13 -15.15
C PHE A 791 33.15 13.11 -14.67
N THR A 792 32.23 12.69 -15.54
CA THR A 792 30.83 12.50 -15.17
C THR A 792 30.42 11.07 -15.48
N LEU A 793 29.98 10.35 -14.44
CA LEU A 793 29.31 9.08 -14.56
C LEU A 793 27.81 9.33 -14.61
N THR A 794 27.15 8.73 -15.60
CA THR A 794 25.70 8.69 -15.70
C THR A 794 25.23 7.27 -15.48
N VAL A 795 24.32 7.07 -14.53
CA VAL A 795 23.73 5.76 -14.19
C VAL A 795 22.25 5.82 -14.52
N SER A 796 21.76 4.88 -15.32
CA SER A 796 20.37 4.84 -15.77
C SER A 796 19.73 3.48 -15.62
N ASN A 797 18.40 3.46 -15.49
CA ASN A 797 17.56 2.28 -15.68
C ASN A 797 16.17 2.73 -16.18
N SER A 798 15.17 1.86 -16.15
CA SER A 798 13.82 2.19 -16.62
C SER A 798 13.05 3.20 -15.76
N ARG A 799 13.59 3.59 -14.58
CA ARG A 799 13.03 4.64 -13.70
C ARG A 799 13.64 6.03 -13.91
N GLY A 800 14.73 6.14 -14.68
CA GLY A 800 15.37 7.41 -14.97
C GLY A 800 16.88 7.33 -15.04
N GLU A 801 17.51 8.49 -15.01
CA GLU A 801 18.95 8.68 -15.18
C GLU A 801 19.45 9.67 -14.13
N VAL A 802 20.55 9.35 -13.46
CA VAL A 802 21.20 10.20 -12.46
C VAL A 802 22.69 10.31 -12.74
N GLN A 803 23.32 11.40 -12.30
CA GLN A 803 24.73 11.68 -12.57
C GLN A 803 25.53 11.88 -11.29
N ALA A 804 26.80 11.49 -11.32
CA ALA A 804 27.80 11.83 -10.33
C ALA A 804 29.06 12.34 -11.04
N SER A 805 29.74 13.31 -10.46
CA SER A 805 31.01 13.84 -11.01
C SER A 805 32.16 13.69 -10.03
N HIS A 806 33.35 13.46 -10.57
CA HIS A 806 34.60 13.40 -9.81
C HIS A 806 35.70 14.13 -10.58
N THR A 807 36.49 14.91 -9.86
CA THR A 807 37.60 15.67 -10.45
C THR A 807 38.92 15.03 -10.07
N VAL A 808 39.73 14.72 -11.07
CA VAL A 808 41.11 14.24 -10.90
C VAL A 808 42.05 15.37 -11.28
N THR A 809 42.84 15.85 -10.32
CA THR A 809 43.89 16.83 -10.59
C THR A 809 45.18 16.10 -10.94
N VAL A 810 45.63 16.27 -12.18
CA VAL A 810 46.92 15.74 -12.62
C VAL A 810 47.99 16.75 -12.25
N GLN A 811 48.89 16.34 -11.36
CA GLN A 811 49.98 17.18 -10.88
C GLN A 811 50.97 17.48 -11.98
N ALA A 812 51.53 18.68 -11.95
CA ALA A 812 52.63 19.11 -12.81
C ALA A 812 53.76 18.11 -12.69
N GLN A 813 54.08 17.45 -13.80
CA GLN A 813 55.27 16.63 -13.86
C GLN A 813 56.44 17.55 -14.16
N ALA A 814 57.26 17.81 -13.13
CA ALA A 814 58.51 18.54 -13.29
C ALA A 814 59.33 17.87 -14.39
N ALA A 815 59.81 18.67 -15.35
CA ALA A 815 60.86 18.28 -16.25
C ALA A 815 62.00 17.65 -15.44
N VAL A 816 62.21 16.34 -15.58
CA VAL A 816 63.21 15.59 -14.80
C VAL A 816 64.58 16.15 -15.14
N GLY A 817 65.20 16.90 -14.23
CA GLY A 817 66.50 17.56 -14.46
C GLY A 817 66.43 18.95 -15.11
N GLY A 818 65.29 19.65 -15.07
CA GLY A 818 65.19 21.04 -15.53
C GLY A 818 65.15 21.26 -17.05
N HIS A 819 65.00 20.17 -17.82
CA HIS A 819 65.03 20.16 -19.28
C HIS A 819 63.82 19.42 -19.88
N PRO A 820 63.20 19.91 -20.97
CA PRO A 820 62.00 19.30 -21.55
C PRO A 820 62.23 17.88 -22.07
N GLN A 821 61.20 17.01 -22.06
CA GLN A 821 61.28 15.68 -22.68
C GLN A 821 61.53 15.81 -24.20
N TYR A 822 62.39 14.96 -24.76
CA TYR A 822 62.63 14.88 -26.20
C TYR A 822 61.33 14.55 -26.94
N LYS A 823 61.05 15.31 -28.00
CA LYS A 823 59.88 15.16 -28.87
C LYS A 823 60.34 15.11 -30.32
N ALA A 824 60.11 13.97 -30.97
CA ALA A 824 60.36 13.79 -32.39
C ALA A 824 59.70 14.89 -33.25
N GLY A 825 60.44 15.40 -34.25
CA GLY A 825 59.98 16.46 -35.15
C GLY A 825 60.15 17.89 -34.61
N THR A 826 60.74 18.08 -33.43
CA THR A 826 61.08 19.40 -32.90
C THR A 826 62.42 19.89 -33.47
N ILE A 827 62.54 21.18 -33.78
CA ILE A 827 63.81 21.79 -34.21
C ILE A 827 64.62 22.16 -32.98
N TYR A 828 65.74 21.46 -32.78
CA TYR A 828 66.69 21.69 -31.69
C TYR A 828 67.92 22.44 -32.18
N LYS A 829 68.38 23.40 -31.37
CA LYS A 829 69.59 24.21 -31.60
C LYS A 829 70.76 23.64 -30.79
N ALA A 830 71.97 23.98 -31.22
CA ALA A 830 73.19 23.68 -30.49
C ALA A 830 73.07 24.13 -29.02
N GLY A 831 73.36 23.22 -28.08
CA GLY A 831 73.27 23.47 -26.64
C GLY A 831 71.89 23.24 -26.02
N ASP A 832 70.83 22.96 -26.80
CA ASP A 832 69.52 22.60 -26.25
C ASP A 832 69.62 21.30 -25.45
N LYS A 833 69.04 21.31 -24.25
CA LYS A 833 69.03 20.14 -23.36
C LYS A 833 67.62 19.55 -23.31
N VAL A 834 67.54 18.23 -23.43
CA VAL A 834 66.30 17.45 -23.36
C VAL A 834 66.48 16.23 -22.48
N VAL A 835 65.37 15.65 -22.03
CA VAL A 835 65.36 14.37 -21.33
C VAL A 835 64.86 13.30 -22.27
N ASN A 836 65.54 12.16 -22.35
CA ASN A 836 65.01 10.98 -23.01
C ASN A 836 65.50 9.74 -22.29
N VAL A 837 64.74 8.63 -22.30
CA VAL A 837 65.13 7.38 -21.62
C VAL A 837 65.70 7.57 -20.20
N GLY A 838 65.13 8.51 -19.43
CA GLY A 838 65.51 8.81 -18.06
C GLY A 838 66.85 9.54 -17.87
N LYS A 839 67.47 10.07 -18.94
CA LYS A 839 68.74 10.79 -18.90
C LYS A 839 68.65 12.13 -19.61
N THR A 840 69.52 13.08 -19.25
CA THR A 840 69.63 14.38 -19.92
C THR A 840 70.60 14.29 -21.10
N PHE A 841 70.24 14.93 -22.21
CA PHE A 841 71.03 14.99 -23.43
C PHE A 841 71.11 16.43 -23.92
N GLU A 842 72.29 16.86 -24.34
CA GLU A 842 72.54 18.18 -24.90
C GLU A 842 72.88 18.08 -26.38
N CYS A 843 72.20 18.85 -27.23
CA CYS A 843 72.46 18.90 -28.65
C CYS A 843 73.88 19.43 -28.91
N LYS A 844 74.68 18.68 -29.68
CA LYS A 844 76.06 19.06 -29.99
C LYS A 844 76.12 20.38 -30.77
N ILE A 845 77.25 21.07 -30.64
CA ILE A 845 77.56 22.27 -31.42
C ILE A 845 77.84 21.94 -32.90
N PHE A 846 77.90 22.97 -33.74
CA PHE A 846 78.26 22.85 -35.15
C PHE A 846 79.58 22.05 -35.34
N PRO A 847 79.69 21.16 -36.35
CA PRO A 847 78.74 20.93 -37.46
C PRO A 847 77.60 19.93 -37.16
N TYR A 848 77.52 19.38 -35.96
CA TYR A 848 76.64 18.24 -35.65
C TYR A 848 75.21 18.62 -35.23
N SER A 849 75.00 19.89 -34.88
CA SER A 849 73.72 20.41 -34.38
C SER A 849 72.54 20.19 -35.34
N GLY A 850 72.81 20.09 -36.66
CA GLY A 850 71.79 19.83 -37.67
C GLY A 850 71.12 18.45 -37.52
N TRP A 851 71.78 17.49 -36.88
CA TRP A 851 71.26 16.13 -36.71
C TRP A 851 70.29 15.99 -35.54
N CYS A 852 70.33 16.88 -34.55
CA CYS A 852 69.44 16.85 -33.38
C CYS A 852 67.95 16.92 -33.76
N SER A 853 67.65 17.52 -34.92
CA SER A 853 66.28 17.73 -35.43
C SER A 853 65.85 16.70 -36.50
N GLN A 854 66.71 15.74 -36.83
CA GLN A 854 66.50 14.81 -37.95
C GLN A 854 65.78 13.53 -37.51
N SER A 855 65.72 12.54 -38.42
CA SER A 855 65.02 11.26 -38.26
C SER A 855 65.21 10.65 -36.84
N PRO A 856 64.13 10.46 -36.05
CA PRO A 856 64.21 9.91 -34.70
C PRO A 856 64.80 8.50 -34.64
N SER A 857 64.57 7.66 -35.65
CA SER A 857 65.14 6.30 -35.69
C SER A 857 66.67 6.32 -35.75
N HIS A 858 67.27 7.41 -36.25
CA HIS A 858 68.71 7.60 -36.32
C HIS A 858 69.23 8.47 -35.18
N TYR A 859 68.58 9.60 -34.88
CA TYR A 859 69.16 10.64 -34.03
C TYR A 859 68.37 10.95 -32.74
N ALA A 860 67.37 10.16 -32.35
CA ALA A 860 66.71 10.36 -31.06
C ALA A 860 67.69 10.13 -29.89
N PRO A 861 67.84 11.07 -28.94
CA PRO A 861 68.84 11.01 -27.88
C PRO A 861 68.71 9.74 -27.03
N GLY A 862 69.76 8.92 -26.96
CA GLY A 862 69.75 7.68 -26.17
C GLY A 862 69.06 6.47 -26.80
N THR A 863 68.39 6.62 -27.96
CA THR A 863 67.64 5.52 -28.60
C THR A 863 67.88 5.35 -30.10
N GLY A 864 68.23 6.39 -30.84
CA GLY A 864 68.48 6.31 -32.29
C GLY A 864 69.81 5.63 -32.63
N SER A 865 69.90 4.94 -33.78
CA SER A 865 71.11 4.18 -34.17
C SER A 865 72.40 5.01 -34.20
N HIS A 866 72.29 6.32 -34.40
CA HIS A 866 73.37 7.32 -34.48
C HIS A 866 73.18 8.46 -33.47
N TRP A 867 72.49 8.24 -32.35
CA TRP A 867 72.16 9.33 -31.42
C TRP A 867 73.40 10.04 -30.86
N ARG A 868 74.52 9.33 -30.71
CA ARG A 868 75.80 9.86 -30.22
C ARG A 868 76.42 10.87 -31.17
N ASP A 869 76.03 10.86 -32.44
CA ASP A 869 76.52 11.80 -33.44
C ASP A 869 75.86 13.17 -33.25
N ALA A 870 74.60 13.20 -32.78
CA ALA A 870 73.82 14.42 -32.56
C ALA A 870 73.84 14.94 -31.12
N TRP A 871 73.92 14.07 -30.11
CA TRP A 871 73.71 14.43 -28.70
C TRP A 871 74.87 14.03 -27.79
N MET A 872 75.08 14.83 -26.74
CA MET A 872 75.94 14.50 -25.60
C MET A 872 75.06 14.09 -24.42
N GLN A 873 75.22 12.88 -23.89
CA GLN A 873 74.57 12.51 -22.62
C GLN A 873 75.23 13.31 -21.49
N ARG A 874 74.44 13.96 -20.65
CA ARG A 874 74.87 14.77 -19.51
C ARG A 874 74.67 14.05 -18.19
#